data_AF-A0A657ARA6-F1
#
_entry.id   AF-A0A657ARA6-F1
#
_cell.length_a   1.000
_cell.length_b   1.000
_cell.length_c   1.000
_cell.angle_alpha   90.00
_cell.angle_beta   90.00
_cell.angle_gamma   90.00
#
_symmetry.space_group_name_H-M   'P 1'
#
loop_
_entity.id
_entity.type
_entity.pdbx_description
1 polymer ?
#
loop_
_entity_poly.entity_id
_entity_poly.type
_entity_poly.pdbx_seq_one_letter_code
_entity_poly.pdbx_strand_id
1 'polypeptide(L)'
;MIINSVWVTWPALVKYGTLGVAGAALIIGLERGELLENNMISTEDFELANEGIVCDERSHTARTEDGTCNILENPSEGSVHMRFGRNVELQAAFGETEDGTLLSPNPREVSNSLMKREQFKPATSVNFIAASWIQFMVHDWVSHGPNATDNDIEVPLPSGDPLGTGVMSVQRTTADPDRSVEDDAYLPATYRNHNTHWWDGSQLYGSNKETNDSVRSFEDGKLAIESDGTLPTDFWSGVPVTGFSDNWWLGLSMMHQLFTLEHNAIADKLKENYPNATDQWLFDKSRLINSALMAKIHTVEWTPAIIANPALELSMEANWWGIARNPETRDLIQNVTDDIKGPNSWLINTIALFDPEKAEQLSTPGAIDHILGGLVGQSKPNNYDVPYVLTEEFVAVYRMHPLLRDAVDIYDIGSNVVSERINIEDTRDGDAEDILDNQGGDRLWYSFGITHPGSLTLNNYPEFLRNLSMPLIGDIDLATIDIIRDRERGVPRYNEFRRQIGLNPITKFEDLTEDPTTLTELKRVYNNDIEQIDALVGQLAETVRPDGFAFGETAFQVFILNASRRLMTDRFYTESYTPEVYTQEGIDWVENNTMVDVIRRHFPELELSLTGVDNAFKPWGLKIPDNYKEWSACDKEQLLWTNGAMRTEYDAGERPGLTDVDIGGLINTVLWEKVNRKDDVAPLGYEKPIHAHAAMATTTFEPASGHPYTGVFKGAECGLLRLSVTGDPNDRGFAPGLAWKVFVDGRNSRNVSALYTLSGQGGNHDFFANELSQYVDKEVNETLGTTALFSLVSTKPTTLSVEKMAKVRADGTKESSVVTPTQVYFVPRPEVKGLFSSASHDFRDDLESLPEGTPIYDVYATSEKIRTSIFPYFHKKYAKSRRDSAKKVGTIRLSSEFISSAFGDGGVFFNHQRVEDQ
;
A
#
# COMPACT_ATOMS: atom_id res chain seq x y z
N MET A 1 -34.61 -1.33 -22.75
CA MET A 1 -33.82 -0.38 -21.96
C MET A 1 -33.20 -1.21 -20.86
N ILE A 2 -31.87 -1.33 -20.88
CA ILE A 2 -31.07 -2.26 -20.07
C ILE A 2 -31.21 -1.84 -18.61
N ILE A 3 -31.84 -2.67 -17.77
CA ILE A 3 -31.80 -2.47 -16.31
C ILE A 3 -30.53 -3.21 -15.86
N ASN A 4 -29.56 -2.40 -15.47
CA ASN A 4 -28.17 -2.73 -15.23
C ASN A 4 -28.00 -3.65 -14.02
N SER A 5 -27.00 -4.54 -14.06
CA SER A 5 -26.47 -5.20 -12.86
C SER A 5 -26.16 -4.16 -11.76
N VAL A 6 -26.44 -4.51 -10.51
CA VAL A 6 -26.13 -3.68 -9.33
C VAL A 6 -24.64 -3.34 -9.27
N TRP A 7 -23.77 -4.26 -9.70
CA TRP A 7 -22.31 -4.09 -9.83
C TRP A 7 -21.87 -2.96 -10.76
N VAL A 8 -22.72 -2.55 -11.70
CA VAL A 8 -22.46 -1.40 -12.57
C VAL A 8 -23.15 -0.14 -12.05
N THR A 9 -24.20 -0.30 -11.25
CA THR A 9 -25.11 0.78 -10.85
C THR A 9 -24.59 1.57 -9.65
N TRP A 10 -24.20 0.90 -8.55
CA TRP A 10 -23.72 1.62 -7.36
C TRP A 10 -22.38 2.35 -7.61
N PRO A 11 -21.39 1.82 -8.36
CA PRO A 11 -20.13 2.54 -8.56
C PRO A 11 -20.32 3.81 -9.39
N ALA A 12 -21.30 3.81 -10.30
CA ALA A 12 -21.64 4.99 -11.08
C ALA A 12 -22.13 6.15 -10.19
N LEU A 13 -22.73 5.85 -9.03
CA LEU A 13 -23.22 6.87 -8.11
C LEU A 13 -22.08 7.73 -7.54
N VAL A 14 -20.88 7.16 -7.36
CA VAL A 14 -19.71 7.87 -6.83
C VAL A 14 -19.37 9.14 -7.64
N LYS A 15 -19.72 9.15 -8.94
CA LYS A 15 -19.54 10.32 -9.83
C LYS A 15 -20.38 11.54 -9.44
N TYR A 16 -21.40 11.38 -8.59
CA TYR A 16 -22.24 12.46 -8.08
C TYR A 16 -21.73 13.05 -6.74
N GLY A 17 -20.48 12.76 -6.36
CA GLY A 17 -19.86 13.30 -5.15
C GLY A 17 -20.40 12.66 -3.87
N THR A 18 -20.32 13.38 -2.75
CA THR A 18 -20.60 12.85 -1.40
C THR A 18 -21.98 12.18 -1.27
N LEU A 19 -23.03 12.76 -1.87
CA LEU A 19 -24.38 12.17 -1.85
C LEU A 19 -24.44 10.85 -2.61
N GLY A 20 -23.72 10.77 -3.73
CA GLY A 20 -23.63 9.54 -4.53
C GLY A 20 -22.84 8.44 -3.82
N VAL A 21 -21.76 8.80 -3.13
CA VAL A 21 -20.97 7.88 -2.29
C VAL A 21 -21.83 7.29 -1.16
N ALA A 22 -22.61 8.12 -0.46
CA ALA A 22 -23.53 7.64 0.58
C ALA A 22 -24.63 6.73 0.00
N GLY A 23 -25.21 7.10 -1.15
CA GLY A 23 -26.19 6.25 -1.85
C GLY A 23 -25.62 4.89 -2.26
N ALA A 24 -24.38 4.86 -2.74
CA ALA A 24 -23.68 3.62 -3.09
C ALA A 24 -23.45 2.71 -1.86
N ALA A 25 -22.99 3.27 -0.74
CA ALA A 25 -22.79 2.54 0.51
C ALA A 25 -24.10 1.90 1.03
N LEU A 26 -25.23 2.60 0.88
CA LEU A 26 -26.54 2.05 1.24
C LEU A 26 -26.97 0.89 0.35
N ILE A 27 -26.73 0.98 -0.96
CA ILE A 27 -27.01 -0.14 -1.88
C ILE A 27 -26.19 -1.37 -1.46
N ILE A 28 -24.89 -1.21 -1.19
CA ILE A 28 -24.04 -2.32 -0.74
C ILE A 28 -24.57 -2.91 0.57
N GLY A 29 -25.02 -2.08 1.50
CA GLY A 29 -25.63 -2.54 2.75
C GLY A 29 -26.93 -3.32 2.56
N LEU A 30 -27.74 -2.97 1.55
CA LEU A 30 -28.94 -3.72 1.18
C LEU A 30 -28.61 -5.08 0.56
N GLU A 31 -27.64 -5.13 -0.36
CA GLU A 31 -27.15 -6.39 -0.96
C GLU A 31 -26.65 -7.34 0.13
N ARG A 32 -25.91 -6.81 1.11
CA ARG A 32 -25.50 -7.58 2.30
C ARG A 32 -26.71 -8.12 3.06
N GLY A 33 -27.76 -7.33 3.23
CA GLY A 33 -28.98 -7.75 3.92
C GLY A 33 -29.66 -8.95 3.24
N GLU A 34 -29.75 -8.91 1.91
CA GLU A 34 -30.30 -10.02 1.12
C GLU A 34 -29.45 -11.29 1.23
N LEU A 35 -28.12 -11.17 1.21
CA LEU A 35 -27.21 -12.29 1.42
C LEU A 35 -27.31 -12.87 2.84
N LEU A 36 -27.45 -12.02 3.87
CA LEU A 36 -27.65 -12.48 5.24
C LEU A 36 -28.95 -13.28 5.37
N GLU A 37 -30.02 -12.90 4.66
CA GLU A 37 -31.29 -13.63 4.73
C GLU A 37 -31.23 -14.98 3.99
N ASN A 38 -30.51 -15.04 2.86
CA ASN A 38 -30.65 -16.17 1.91
C ASN A 38 -29.40 -17.07 1.79
N ASN A 39 -28.24 -16.66 2.30
CA ASN A 39 -26.96 -17.32 1.99
C ASN A 39 -26.17 -17.71 3.25
N MET A 40 -26.86 -18.12 4.32
CA MET A 40 -26.21 -18.61 5.53
C MET A 40 -26.80 -19.95 5.94
N ILE A 41 -26.03 -21.01 5.75
CA ILE A 41 -26.49 -22.38 5.98
C ILE A 41 -25.53 -23.06 6.95
N SER A 42 -26.05 -23.43 8.12
CA SER A 42 -25.34 -24.26 9.10
C SER A 42 -25.27 -25.71 8.63
N THR A 43 -24.15 -26.36 8.90
CA THR A 43 -23.91 -27.78 8.66
C THR A 43 -23.65 -28.56 9.96
N GLU A 44 -23.73 -27.87 11.11
CA GLU A 44 -23.34 -28.39 12.42
C GLU A 44 -24.55 -28.66 13.32
N ASP A 45 -24.41 -29.67 14.19
CA ASP A 45 -25.31 -29.93 15.31
C ASP A 45 -24.76 -29.28 16.58
N PHE A 46 -25.13 -28.02 16.82
CA PHE A 46 -24.67 -27.27 17.98
C PHE A 46 -25.22 -27.79 19.31
N GLU A 47 -26.38 -28.44 19.32
CA GLU A 47 -26.90 -29.02 20.58
C GLU A 47 -25.96 -30.11 21.07
N LEU A 48 -25.52 -30.98 20.16
CA LEU A 48 -24.53 -32.02 20.43
C LEU A 48 -23.15 -31.43 20.71
N ALA A 49 -22.69 -30.46 19.91
CA ALA A 49 -21.37 -29.86 20.07
C ALA A 49 -21.20 -29.10 21.39
N ASN A 50 -22.29 -28.58 21.95
CA ASN A 50 -22.28 -27.92 23.27
C ASN A 50 -22.18 -28.90 24.45
N GLU A 51 -22.38 -30.20 24.23
CA GLU A 51 -22.37 -31.18 25.32
C GLU A 51 -20.99 -31.21 26.01
N GLY A 52 -20.99 -30.90 27.31
CA GLY A 52 -19.80 -30.97 28.14
C GLY A 52 -18.91 -29.72 28.14
N ILE A 53 -19.25 -28.68 27.37
CA ILE A 53 -18.57 -27.39 27.44
C ILE A 53 -19.09 -26.60 28.65
N VAL A 54 -18.17 -26.05 29.46
CA VAL A 54 -18.49 -25.26 30.65
C VAL A 54 -17.78 -23.92 30.57
N CYS A 55 -18.55 -22.84 30.49
CA CYS A 55 -18.01 -21.48 30.52
C CYS A 55 -17.69 -21.08 31.96
N ASP A 56 -16.42 -20.81 32.21
CA ASP A 56 -15.92 -20.37 33.52
C ASP A 56 -15.89 -18.84 33.65
N GLU A 57 -15.52 -18.33 34.83
CA GLU A 57 -15.46 -16.89 35.10
C GLU A 57 -14.50 -16.13 34.18
N ARG A 58 -13.38 -16.76 33.78
CA ARG A 58 -12.40 -16.14 32.86
C ARG A 58 -13.03 -15.95 31.49
N SER A 59 -13.76 -16.95 30.99
CA SER A 59 -14.38 -16.92 29.67
C SER A 59 -15.23 -15.66 29.50
N HIS A 60 -15.93 -15.17 30.53
CA HIS A 60 -16.74 -13.95 30.44
C HIS A 60 -15.97 -12.68 30.01
N THR A 61 -14.65 -12.61 30.20
CA THR A 61 -13.86 -11.40 29.91
C THR A 61 -12.57 -11.65 29.15
N ALA A 62 -12.42 -12.85 28.57
CA ALA A 62 -11.23 -13.25 27.82
C ALA A 62 -11.61 -14.22 26.68
N ARG A 63 -10.88 -14.14 25.56
CA ARG A 63 -10.94 -15.14 24.49
C ARG A 63 -10.29 -16.44 24.98
N THR A 64 -11.01 -17.54 24.94
CA THR A 64 -10.50 -18.88 25.23
C THR A 64 -9.53 -19.33 24.14
N GLU A 65 -8.68 -20.30 24.44
CA GLU A 65 -7.65 -20.78 23.52
C GLU A 65 -8.22 -21.54 22.32
N ASP A 66 -9.39 -22.18 22.47
CA ASP A 66 -10.06 -22.99 21.44
C ASP A 66 -11.30 -22.29 20.84
N GLY A 67 -11.56 -21.04 21.22
CA GLY A 67 -12.67 -20.24 20.74
C GLY A 67 -14.03 -20.57 21.37
N THR A 68 -14.09 -21.50 22.32
CA THR A 68 -15.33 -21.81 23.06
C THR A 68 -15.80 -20.65 23.94
N CYS A 69 -17.07 -20.64 24.31
CA CYS A 69 -17.66 -19.64 25.20
C CYS A 69 -17.53 -18.20 24.70
N ASN A 70 -17.42 -18.00 23.38
CA ASN A 70 -17.68 -16.69 22.79
C ASN A 70 -19.18 -16.37 22.93
N ILE A 71 -20.07 -17.20 22.39
CA ILE A 71 -21.50 -17.10 22.70
C ILE A 71 -21.80 -17.98 23.91
N LEU A 72 -22.22 -17.39 25.04
CA LEU A 72 -22.36 -18.12 26.30
C LEU A 72 -23.50 -19.13 26.27
N GLU A 73 -24.57 -18.84 25.51
CA GLU A 73 -25.72 -19.73 25.31
C GLU A 73 -25.46 -20.83 24.27
N ASN A 74 -24.46 -20.65 23.41
CA ASN A 74 -24.03 -21.60 22.38
C ASN A 74 -22.50 -21.73 22.42
N PRO A 75 -21.95 -22.38 23.47
CA PRO A 75 -20.53 -22.29 23.79
C PRO A 75 -19.58 -22.93 22.78
N SER A 76 -20.03 -23.76 21.84
CA SER A 76 -19.20 -24.25 20.73
C SER A 76 -19.26 -23.36 19.47
N GLU A 77 -20.09 -22.31 19.45
CA GLU A 77 -20.20 -21.41 18.30
C GLU A 77 -18.82 -20.83 17.94
N GLY A 78 -18.44 -20.98 16.67
CA GLY A 78 -17.16 -20.53 16.12
C GLY A 78 -15.90 -21.14 16.74
N SER A 79 -16.00 -22.13 17.62
CA SER A 79 -14.83 -22.80 18.21
C SER A 79 -14.09 -23.65 17.17
N VAL A 80 -12.87 -24.05 17.51
CA VAL A 80 -12.12 -25.03 16.71
C VAL A 80 -12.93 -26.31 16.51
N HIS A 81 -12.71 -27.00 15.39
CA HIS A 81 -13.33 -28.26 14.98
C HIS A 81 -14.82 -28.22 14.63
N MET A 82 -15.46 -27.06 14.67
CA MET A 82 -16.79 -26.91 14.07
C MET A 82 -16.72 -27.06 12.55
N ARG A 83 -17.80 -27.56 11.96
CA ARG A 83 -17.91 -27.72 10.51
C ARG A 83 -17.92 -26.36 9.81
N PHE A 84 -17.32 -26.31 8.61
CA PHE A 84 -17.55 -25.21 7.70
C PHE A 84 -19.03 -25.14 7.28
N GLY A 85 -19.62 -23.95 7.39
CA GLY A 85 -20.95 -23.66 6.87
C GLY A 85 -20.96 -23.54 5.34
N ARG A 86 -22.12 -23.15 4.79
CA ARG A 86 -22.29 -22.89 3.36
C ARG A 86 -22.94 -21.54 3.10
N ASN A 87 -22.56 -20.89 2.00
CA ASN A 87 -23.24 -19.73 1.42
C ASN A 87 -24.12 -20.09 0.20
N VAL A 88 -24.18 -21.37 -0.16
CA VAL A 88 -24.98 -21.89 -1.27
C VAL A 88 -25.86 -23.02 -0.77
N GLU A 89 -26.97 -23.27 -1.47
CA GLU A 89 -27.90 -24.33 -1.11
C GLU A 89 -27.22 -25.70 -1.06
N LEU A 90 -27.58 -26.54 -0.09
CA LEU A 90 -26.92 -27.83 0.12
C LEU A 90 -27.02 -28.77 -1.10
N GLN A 91 -28.07 -28.63 -1.93
CA GLN A 91 -28.21 -29.40 -3.16
C GLN A 91 -27.19 -29.03 -4.23
N ALA A 92 -26.64 -27.81 -4.19
CA ALA A 92 -25.56 -27.37 -5.05
C ALA A 92 -24.17 -27.68 -4.46
N ALA A 93 -24.10 -28.12 -3.20
CA ALA A 93 -22.86 -28.28 -2.44
C ALA A 93 -22.26 -29.70 -2.46
N PHE A 94 -22.71 -30.58 -3.36
CA PHE A 94 -22.17 -31.94 -3.47
C PHE A 94 -20.81 -31.93 -4.16
N GLY A 95 -19.81 -32.51 -3.49
CA GLY A 95 -18.47 -32.69 -4.04
C GLY A 95 -18.44 -33.56 -5.29
N GLU A 96 -17.58 -33.20 -6.24
CA GLU A 96 -17.39 -33.96 -7.47
C GLU A 96 -16.54 -35.21 -7.24
N THR A 97 -16.78 -36.26 -8.04
CA THR A 97 -16.09 -37.56 -7.94
C THR A 97 -15.26 -37.84 -9.19
N GLU A 98 -14.25 -38.71 -9.07
CA GLU A 98 -13.36 -39.10 -10.19
C GLU A 98 -14.11 -39.82 -11.31
N ASP A 99 -15.10 -40.64 -10.97
CA ASP A 99 -16.02 -41.28 -11.94
C ASP A 99 -16.99 -40.27 -12.59
N GLY A 100 -17.06 -39.05 -12.05
CA GLY A 100 -17.89 -37.95 -12.53
C GLY A 100 -17.05 -36.85 -13.19
N THR A 101 -17.14 -35.63 -12.63
CA THR A 101 -16.58 -34.41 -13.24
C THR A 101 -15.32 -33.88 -12.54
N LEU A 102 -14.85 -34.53 -11.46
CA LEU A 102 -13.73 -34.01 -10.66
C LEU A 102 -12.48 -33.72 -11.49
N LEU A 103 -12.18 -34.59 -12.46
CA LEU A 103 -11.03 -34.48 -13.36
C LEU A 103 -11.40 -33.90 -14.75
N SER A 104 -12.59 -33.32 -14.90
CA SER A 104 -13.11 -32.78 -16.16
C SER A 104 -13.54 -31.31 -16.05
N PRO A 105 -12.98 -30.39 -16.87
CA PRO A 105 -11.76 -30.59 -17.65
C PRO A 105 -10.56 -30.88 -16.73
N ASN A 106 -9.47 -31.37 -17.31
CA ASN A 106 -8.27 -31.76 -16.56
C ASN A 106 -7.72 -30.56 -15.74
N PRO A 107 -7.65 -30.63 -14.40
CA PRO A 107 -7.19 -29.51 -13.56
C PRO A 107 -5.78 -29.01 -13.89
N ARG A 108 -4.85 -29.90 -14.26
CA ARG A 108 -3.49 -29.53 -14.68
C ARG A 108 -3.46 -28.83 -16.03
N GLU A 109 -4.36 -29.21 -16.94
CA GLU A 109 -4.54 -28.48 -18.20
C GLU A 109 -5.07 -27.06 -17.96
N VAL A 110 -6.04 -26.88 -17.05
CA VAL A 110 -6.52 -25.56 -16.64
C VAL A 110 -5.36 -24.73 -16.06
N SER A 111 -4.56 -25.30 -15.16
CA SER A 111 -3.36 -24.67 -14.59
C SER A 111 -2.38 -24.20 -15.68
N ASN A 112 -2.04 -25.08 -16.63
CA ASN A 112 -1.10 -24.81 -17.71
C ASN A 112 -1.58 -23.73 -18.70
N SER A 113 -2.87 -23.70 -19.01
CA SER A 113 -3.40 -22.88 -20.10
C SER A 113 -4.02 -21.57 -19.66
N LEU A 114 -4.48 -21.46 -18.42
CA LEU A 114 -5.25 -20.29 -17.94
C LEU A 114 -4.67 -19.64 -16.69
N MET A 115 -3.89 -20.36 -15.89
CA MET A 115 -3.41 -19.86 -14.59
C MET A 115 -1.98 -19.33 -14.67
N LYS A 116 -1.11 -20.05 -15.37
CA LYS A 116 0.33 -19.78 -15.50
C LYS A 116 0.68 -18.30 -15.73
N ARG A 117 1.53 -17.73 -14.88
CA ARG A 117 2.17 -16.44 -15.12
C ARG A 117 3.22 -16.55 -16.22
N GLU A 118 2.99 -15.88 -17.35
CA GLU A 118 4.03 -15.66 -18.37
C GLU A 118 4.73 -14.31 -18.18
N GLN A 119 3.95 -13.29 -17.82
CA GLN A 119 4.42 -11.97 -17.48
C GLN A 119 3.77 -11.56 -16.16
N PHE A 120 4.57 -11.03 -15.22
CA PHE A 120 4.06 -10.49 -13.98
C PHE A 120 3.13 -9.31 -14.23
N LYS A 121 1.89 -9.41 -13.76
CA LYS A 121 0.89 -8.33 -13.81
C LYS A 121 0.75 -7.75 -12.41
N PRO A 122 1.21 -6.52 -12.11
CA PRO A 122 1.14 -5.95 -10.77
C PRO A 122 -0.27 -5.49 -10.39
N ALA A 123 -0.64 -5.63 -9.11
CA ALA A 123 -1.78 -4.94 -8.50
C ALA A 123 -1.34 -3.56 -7.99
N THR A 124 -1.51 -2.52 -8.81
CA THR A 124 -0.93 -1.19 -8.53
C THR A 124 -1.67 -0.38 -7.47
N SER A 125 -2.85 -0.79 -7.03
CA SER A 125 -3.60 -0.14 -5.94
C SER A 125 -3.04 -0.44 -4.54
N VAL A 126 -2.27 -1.51 -4.41
CA VAL A 126 -1.73 -2.02 -3.14
C VAL A 126 -0.22 -2.29 -3.26
N ASN A 127 0.44 -2.43 -2.10
CA ASN A 127 1.82 -2.87 -2.01
C ASN A 127 1.93 -4.33 -1.53
N PHE A 128 3.16 -4.86 -1.47
CA PHE A 128 3.39 -6.28 -1.21
C PHE A 128 3.14 -6.67 0.26
N ILE A 129 3.08 -5.69 1.17
CA ILE A 129 2.60 -5.88 2.54
C ILE A 129 1.18 -6.48 2.53
N ALA A 130 0.32 -6.04 1.61
CA ALA A 130 -1.06 -6.50 1.52
C ALA A 130 -1.17 -8.01 1.23
N ALA A 131 -0.22 -8.59 0.50
CA ALA A 131 -0.16 -10.03 0.21
C ALA A 131 0.24 -10.84 1.46
N SER A 132 1.24 -10.35 2.21
CA SER A 132 1.65 -10.97 3.47
C SER A 132 0.53 -10.90 4.51
N TRP A 133 -0.14 -9.75 4.60
CA TRP A 133 -1.26 -9.54 5.52
C TRP A 133 -2.39 -10.52 5.27
N ILE A 134 -2.79 -10.73 4.01
CA ILE A 134 -3.95 -11.57 3.75
C ILE A 134 -3.68 -13.04 4.05
N GLN A 135 -2.47 -13.53 3.81
CA GLN A 135 -2.10 -14.88 4.24
C GLN A 135 -2.05 -14.97 5.77
N PHE A 136 -1.46 -13.97 6.44
CA PHE A 136 -1.43 -13.89 7.91
C PHE A 136 -2.84 -13.94 8.52
N MET A 137 -3.83 -13.28 7.90
CA MET A 137 -5.24 -13.34 8.34
C MET A 137 -5.90 -14.68 8.02
N VAL A 138 -5.63 -15.29 6.87
CA VAL A 138 -6.16 -16.62 6.51
C VAL A 138 -5.74 -17.67 7.54
N HIS A 139 -4.52 -17.57 8.08
CA HIS A 139 -4.01 -18.44 9.15
C HIS A 139 -4.66 -18.20 10.52
N ASP A 140 -5.41 -17.11 10.70
CA ASP A 140 -6.30 -16.97 11.86
C ASP A 140 -7.60 -17.76 11.62
N TRP A 141 -8.13 -17.65 10.40
CA TRP A 141 -9.53 -18.00 10.15
C TRP A 141 -9.78 -19.45 9.78
N VAL A 142 -8.94 -20.03 8.91
CA VAL A 142 -9.31 -21.27 8.22
C VAL A 142 -8.14 -22.23 8.08
N SER A 143 -8.40 -23.49 8.45
CA SER A 143 -7.54 -24.62 8.14
C SER A 143 -8.40 -25.87 7.98
N HIS A 144 -8.25 -26.60 6.88
CA HIS A 144 -8.86 -27.92 6.71
C HIS A 144 -8.07 -29.05 7.41
N GLY A 145 -7.00 -28.70 8.13
CA GLY A 145 -6.14 -29.66 8.81
C GLY A 145 -5.32 -30.54 7.85
N PRO A 146 -4.69 -31.61 8.38
CA PRO A 146 -3.94 -32.56 7.58
C PRO A 146 -4.82 -33.29 6.56
N ASN A 147 -4.30 -33.45 5.35
CA ASN A 147 -4.94 -34.24 4.31
C ASN A 147 -4.91 -35.74 4.64
N ALA A 148 -5.84 -36.51 4.06
CA ALA A 148 -5.85 -37.96 4.14
C ALA A 148 -4.63 -38.53 3.39
N THR A 149 -3.93 -39.48 4.01
CA THR A 149 -2.69 -40.07 3.48
C THR A 149 -2.91 -41.30 2.60
N ASP A 150 -4.15 -41.72 2.45
CA ASP A 150 -4.58 -42.84 1.62
C ASP A 150 -5.59 -42.37 0.56
N ASN A 151 -5.68 -43.12 -0.54
CA ASN A 151 -6.62 -42.86 -1.64
C ASN A 151 -6.46 -41.47 -2.29
N ASP A 152 -5.22 -41.11 -2.64
CA ASP A 152 -4.93 -39.88 -3.39
C ASP A 152 -5.73 -39.78 -4.70
N ILE A 153 -6.02 -38.55 -5.11
CA ILE A 153 -6.59 -38.22 -6.42
C ILE A 153 -5.47 -38.26 -7.46
N GLU A 154 -5.60 -39.12 -8.47
CA GLU A 154 -4.61 -39.25 -9.55
C GLU A 154 -4.96 -38.35 -10.74
N VAL A 155 -4.28 -37.21 -10.86
CA VAL A 155 -4.51 -36.22 -11.93
C VAL A 155 -3.65 -36.55 -13.14
N PRO A 156 -4.21 -36.92 -14.30
CA PRO A 156 -3.41 -37.22 -15.49
C PRO A 156 -2.59 -36.01 -15.95
N LEU A 157 -1.30 -36.20 -16.20
CA LEU A 157 -0.44 -35.15 -16.75
C LEU A 157 -0.67 -35.02 -18.28
N PRO A 158 -0.89 -33.80 -18.80
CA PRO A 158 -0.96 -33.56 -20.24
C PRO A 158 0.31 -34.01 -20.99
N SER A 159 0.18 -34.27 -22.29
CA SER A 159 1.34 -34.66 -23.11
C SER A 159 2.38 -33.52 -23.17
N GLY A 160 3.60 -33.81 -22.73
CA GLY A 160 4.70 -32.83 -22.72
C GLY A 160 4.69 -31.88 -21.52
N ASP A 161 3.95 -32.23 -20.45
CA ASP A 161 3.91 -31.45 -19.22
C ASP A 161 5.31 -31.31 -18.58
N PRO A 162 5.64 -30.15 -17.98
CA PRO A 162 6.91 -29.96 -17.25
C PRO A 162 7.17 -30.98 -16.13
N LEU A 163 6.12 -31.53 -15.50
CA LEU A 163 6.24 -32.57 -14.46
C LEU A 163 6.48 -33.98 -15.05
N GLY A 164 6.54 -34.11 -16.38
CA GLY A 164 6.85 -35.34 -17.08
C GLY A 164 5.62 -36.08 -17.62
N THR A 165 5.61 -37.40 -17.50
CA THR A 165 4.54 -38.27 -18.01
C THR A 165 3.94 -39.10 -16.89
N GLY A 166 2.62 -39.30 -16.88
CA GLY A 166 1.94 -40.13 -15.89
C GLY A 166 0.82 -39.36 -15.19
N VAL A 167 0.81 -39.40 -13.87
CA VAL A 167 -0.18 -38.72 -13.02
C VAL A 167 0.54 -37.88 -11.96
N MET A 168 -0.10 -36.80 -11.53
CA MET A 168 0.22 -36.05 -10.32
C MET A 168 -0.71 -36.53 -9.20
N SER A 169 -0.16 -36.87 -8.04
CA SER A 169 -0.92 -37.33 -6.87
C SER A 169 -1.35 -36.15 -6.01
N VAL A 170 -2.63 -36.09 -5.64
CA VAL A 170 -3.18 -35.07 -4.73
C VAL A 170 -3.90 -35.75 -3.57
N GLN A 171 -3.33 -35.65 -2.37
CA GLN A 171 -3.97 -36.15 -1.14
C GLN A 171 -5.33 -35.51 -0.92
N ARG A 172 -6.30 -36.25 -0.37
CA ARG A 172 -7.67 -35.75 -0.19
C ARG A 172 -7.84 -34.86 1.03
N THR A 173 -8.85 -34.00 1.01
CA THR A 173 -9.27 -33.33 2.23
C THR A 173 -9.86 -34.37 3.17
N THR A 174 -9.43 -34.42 4.43
CA THR A 174 -9.99 -35.36 5.42
C THR A 174 -11.46 -35.00 5.66
N ALA A 175 -12.37 -35.90 5.29
CA ALA A 175 -13.80 -35.74 5.57
C ALA A 175 -14.09 -35.76 7.07
N ASP A 176 -15.18 -35.11 7.49
CA ASP A 176 -15.61 -35.09 8.89
C ASP A 176 -15.91 -36.50 9.44
N PRO A 177 -15.17 -36.98 10.46
CA PRO A 177 -15.33 -38.32 10.99
C PRO A 177 -16.61 -38.54 11.81
N ASP A 178 -17.31 -37.48 12.24
CA ASP A 178 -18.52 -37.62 13.08
C ASP A 178 -19.82 -37.71 12.25
N ARG A 179 -19.72 -37.72 10.91
CA ARG A 179 -20.86 -37.92 10.02
C ARG A 179 -21.31 -39.38 10.00
N SER A 180 -22.63 -39.60 10.08
CA SER A 180 -23.17 -40.95 9.94
C SER A 180 -23.28 -41.36 8.47
N VAL A 181 -23.27 -42.68 8.20
CA VAL A 181 -23.49 -43.24 6.85
C VAL A 181 -24.85 -42.84 6.27
N GLU A 182 -25.82 -42.57 7.15
CA GLU A 182 -27.17 -42.15 6.77
C GLU A 182 -27.20 -40.67 6.35
N ASP A 183 -26.42 -39.80 7.02
CA ASP A 183 -26.25 -38.40 6.63
C ASP A 183 -25.56 -38.28 5.27
N ASP A 184 -24.50 -39.06 5.05
CA ASP A 184 -23.72 -39.05 3.80
C ASP A 184 -24.49 -39.54 2.58
N ALA A 185 -25.63 -40.21 2.77
CA ALA A 185 -26.49 -40.63 1.67
C ALA A 185 -27.34 -39.48 1.09
N TYR A 186 -27.58 -38.40 1.85
CA TYR A 186 -28.54 -37.35 1.49
C TYR A 186 -28.02 -35.92 1.65
N LEU A 187 -26.90 -35.73 2.35
CA LEU A 187 -26.28 -34.43 2.58
C LEU A 187 -24.89 -34.37 1.96
N PRO A 188 -24.44 -33.19 1.49
CA PRO A 188 -23.07 -33.01 1.02
C PRO A 188 -22.07 -33.31 2.13
N ALA A 189 -20.85 -33.71 1.77
CA ALA A 189 -19.76 -33.93 2.70
C ALA A 189 -19.43 -32.64 3.47
N THR A 190 -19.07 -32.80 4.74
CA THR A 190 -18.65 -31.70 5.63
C THR A 190 -17.18 -31.87 6.00
N TYR A 191 -16.55 -30.74 6.33
CA TYR A 191 -15.16 -30.66 6.75
C TYR A 191 -15.07 -29.76 7.98
N ARG A 192 -14.12 -30.06 8.86
CA ARG A 192 -13.90 -29.29 10.09
C ARG A 192 -12.87 -28.21 9.87
N ASN A 193 -13.07 -27.09 10.55
CA ASN A 193 -12.03 -26.09 10.69
C ASN A 193 -11.08 -26.48 11.82
N HIS A 194 -9.78 -26.53 11.54
CA HIS A 194 -8.74 -26.77 12.54
C HIS A 194 -8.24 -25.48 13.20
N ASN A 195 -8.77 -24.34 12.76
CA ASN A 195 -8.66 -23.08 13.46
C ASN A 195 -9.99 -22.72 14.14
N THR A 196 -9.95 -21.78 15.07
CA THR A 196 -11.14 -21.06 15.50
C THR A 196 -11.72 -20.27 14.33
N HIS A 197 -13.06 -20.22 14.19
CA HIS A 197 -13.69 -19.38 13.17
C HIS A 197 -13.68 -17.89 13.54
N TRP A 198 -13.48 -17.59 14.83
CA TRP A 198 -13.42 -16.23 15.34
C TRP A 198 -12.22 -15.45 14.78
N TRP A 199 -12.36 -14.13 14.78
CA TRP A 199 -11.24 -13.26 14.46
C TRP A 199 -10.53 -12.87 15.75
N ASP A 200 -9.67 -13.76 16.22
CA ASP A 200 -9.25 -13.80 17.63
C ASP A 200 -7.71 -13.80 17.81
N GLY A 201 -6.98 -13.72 16.69
CA GLY A 201 -5.54 -13.68 16.65
C GLY A 201 -4.88 -15.07 16.75
N SER A 202 -5.62 -16.16 16.49
CA SER A 202 -5.13 -17.53 16.64
C SER A 202 -3.88 -17.85 15.80
N GLN A 203 -3.59 -17.10 14.74
CA GLN A 203 -2.32 -17.21 14.02
C GLN A 203 -1.11 -16.88 14.91
N LEU A 204 -1.29 -16.00 15.91
CA LEU A 204 -0.27 -15.72 16.94
C LEU A 204 -0.44 -16.61 18.17
N TYR A 205 -1.67 -16.80 18.63
CA TYR A 205 -1.96 -17.38 19.95
C TYR A 205 -2.27 -18.87 19.96
N GLY A 206 -2.41 -19.50 18.79
CA GLY A 206 -2.87 -20.87 18.61
C GLY A 206 -4.38 -21.05 18.79
N SER A 207 -4.89 -22.16 18.27
CA SER A 207 -6.31 -22.59 18.41
C SER A 207 -6.51 -23.67 19.48
N ASN A 208 -5.55 -23.86 20.37
CA ASN A 208 -5.64 -24.77 21.50
C ASN A 208 -4.69 -24.34 22.63
N LYS A 209 -4.91 -24.89 23.83
CA LYS A 209 -4.13 -24.55 25.02
C LYS A 209 -2.64 -24.88 24.93
N GLU A 210 -2.27 -26.00 24.32
CA GLU A 210 -0.87 -26.43 24.22
C GLU A 210 -0.06 -25.45 23.38
N THR A 211 -0.56 -25.09 22.19
CA THR A 211 0.05 -24.07 21.33
C THR A 211 0.05 -22.70 21.99
N ASN A 212 -1.05 -22.32 22.68
CA ASN A 212 -1.09 -21.06 23.41
C ASN A 212 -0.02 -20.97 24.51
N ASP A 213 0.15 -22.05 25.27
CA ASP A 213 1.16 -22.11 26.32
C ASP A 213 2.58 -22.09 25.73
N SER A 214 2.82 -22.63 24.53
CA SER A 214 4.16 -22.67 23.92
C SER A 214 4.65 -21.31 23.39
N VAL A 215 3.74 -20.36 23.13
CA VAL A 215 4.10 -19.03 22.63
C VAL A 215 4.24 -17.97 23.74
N ARG A 216 3.89 -18.31 24.98
CA ARG A 216 3.87 -17.38 26.11
C ARG A 216 5.18 -17.38 26.89
N SER A 217 5.58 -16.21 27.37
CA SER A 217 6.68 -16.10 28.34
C SER A 217 6.25 -16.46 29.77
N PHE A 218 4.94 -16.35 30.06
CA PHE A 218 4.35 -16.39 31.40
C PHE A 218 4.93 -15.32 32.36
N GLU A 219 5.48 -14.25 31.79
CA GLU A 219 5.98 -13.08 32.51
C GLU A 219 5.32 -11.81 31.97
N ASP A 220 4.69 -11.06 32.88
CA ASP A 220 4.00 -9.78 32.61
C ASP A 220 3.01 -9.81 31.44
N GLY A 221 2.42 -10.97 31.18
CA GLY A 221 1.40 -11.18 30.14
C GLY A 221 1.96 -11.19 28.73
N LYS A 222 3.27 -11.39 28.55
CA LYS A 222 3.95 -11.30 27.25
C LYS A 222 3.96 -12.62 26.48
N LEU A 223 4.14 -12.49 25.17
CA LEU A 223 4.59 -13.55 24.29
C LEU A 223 6.11 -13.70 24.36
N ALA A 224 6.60 -14.92 24.15
CA ALA A 224 8.02 -15.24 24.19
C ALA A 224 8.76 -14.58 23.02
N ILE A 225 9.87 -13.92 23.34
CA ILE A 225 10.83 -13.35 22.40
C ILE A 225 12.24 -13.60 22.92
N GLU A 226 13.20 -13.68 22.02
CA GLU A 226 14.62 -13.76 22.37
C GLU A 226 15.16 -12.39 22.82
N SER A 227 16.37 -12.38 23.37
CA SER A 227 16.97 -11.15 23.94
C SER A 227 17.26 -10.03 22.92
N ASP A 228 17.30 -10.38 21.64
CA ASP A 228 17.46 -9.46 20.50
C ASP A 228 16.12 -9.04 19.88
N GLY A 229 14.98 -9.52 20.40
CA GLY A 229 13.64 -9.20 19.91
C GLY A 229 13.16 -10.10 18.76
N THR A 230 13.91 -11.14 18.39
CA THR A 230 13.46 -12.16 17.44
C THR A 230 12.49 -13.15 18.09
N LEU A 231 11.76 -13.90 17.26
CA LEU A 231 10.87 -14.96 17.74
C LEU A 231 11.69 -16.24 18.01
N PRO A 232 11.38 -17.00 19.08
CA PRO A 232 11.99 -18.31 19.28
C PRO A 232 11.65 -19.23 18.11
N THR A 233 12.61 -20.01 17.62
CA THR A 233 12.43 -20.91 16.47
C THR A 233 12.43 -22.39 16.87
N ASP A 234 11.69 -23.21 16.12
CA ASP A 234 11.82 -24.65 16.23
C ASP A 234 13.21 -25.10 15.78
N PHE A 235 13.83 -25.97 16.58
CA PHE A 235 15.22 -26.39 16.38
C PHE A 235 15.47 -27.08 15.05
N TRP A 236 14.48 -27.79 14.48
CA TRP A 236 14.68 -28.57 13.27
C TRP A 236 14.25 -27.84 12.01
N SER A 237 13.12 -27.11 12.05
CA SER A 237 12.63 -26.38 10.88
C SER A 237 13.23 -24.98 10.74
N GLY A 238 13.70 -24.38 11.84
CA GLY A 238 14.10 -22.97 11.88
C GLY A 238 12.92 -21.98 11.82
N VAL A 239 11.69 -22.47 11.76
CA VAL A 239 10.48 -21.63 11.69
C VAL A 239 10.11 -21.13 13.10
N PRO A 240 9.60 -19.89 13.25
CA PRO A 240 9.13 -19.38 14.53
C PRO A 240 8.09 -20.26 15.22
N VAL A 241 8.23 -20.42 16.54
CA VAL A 241 7.23 -21.00 17.43
C VAL A 241 6.15 -19.95 17.68
N THR A 242 5.05 -20.07 16.96
CA THR A 242 3.88 -19.18 17.03
C THR A 242 2.59 -20.00 16.96
N GLY A 243 1.43 -19.35 16.95
CA GLY A 243 0.12 -20.00 16.83
C GLY A 243 -0.04 -20.96 15.63
N PHE A 244 0.76 -20.79 14.57
CA PHE A 244 0.76 -21.60 13.37
C PHE A 244 2.11 -21.50 12.62
N SER A 245 2.58 -22.57 11.97
CA SER A 245 3.91 -22.61 11.33
C SER A 245 3.98 -23.30 9.96
N ASP A 246 2.87 -23.66 9.31
CA ASP A 246 2.91 -24.35 8.01
C ASP A 246 3.04 -23.36 6.82
N ASN A 247 3.53 -23.82 5.66
CA ASN A 247 3.63 -23.01 4.43
C ASN A 247 4.28 -21.62 4.64
N TRP A 248 5.37 -21.61 5.42
CA TRP A 248 6.00 -20.41 5.95
C TRP A 248 6.88 -19.70 4.93
N TRP A 249 6.90 -18.37 4.97
CA TRP A 249 7.81 -17.53 4.17
C TRP A 249 8.05 -16.18 4.84
N LEU A 250 9.03 -15.42 4.33
CA LEU A 250 9.48 -14.14 4.89
C LEU A 250 8.35 -13.14 5.22
N GLY A 251 7.32 -13.04 4.37
CA GLY A 251 6.18 -12.16 4.64
C GLY A 251 5.44 -12.52 5.93
N LEU A 252 5.34 -13.81 6.27
CA LEU A 252 4.77 -14.27 7.54
C LEU A 252 5.71 -13.98 8.72
N SER A 253 7.01 -14.23 8.59
CA SER A 253 8.00 -13.85 9.62
C SER A 253 7.88 -12.38 10.02
N MET A 254 7.82 -11.49 9.03
CA MET A 254 7.64 -10.05 9.25
C MET A 254 6.35 -9.74 10.02
N MET A 255 5.22 -10.35 9.64
CA MET A 255 3.92 -10.12 10.28
C MET A 255 3.87 -10.65 11.71
N HIS A 256 4.34 -11.88 11.93
CA HIS A 256 4.34 -12.49 13.25
C HIS A 256 5.30 -11.77 14.21
N GLN A 257 6.48 -11.34 13.75
CA GLN A 257 7.37 -10.54 14.59
C GLN A 257 6.72 -9.21 14.96
N LEU A 258 6.16 -8.47 14.00
CA LEU A 258 5.52 -7.16 14.25
C LEU A 258 4.40 -7.27 15.29
N PHE A 259 3.46 -8.23 15.12
CA PHE A 259 2.32 -8.32 16.03
C PHE A 259 2.61 -9.02 17.36
N THR A 260 3.71 -9.76 17.46
CA THR A 260 4.24 -10.23 18.74
C THR A 260 4.84 -9.07 19.53
N LEU A 261 5.65 -8.23 18.88
CA LEU A 261 6.16 -6.99 19.49
C LEU A 261 5.01 -6.05 19.88
N GLU A 262 3.95 -5.99 19.06
CA GLU A 262 2.76 -5.21 19.38
C GLU A 262 2.01 -5.73 20.61
N HIS A 263 1.80 -7.04 20.71
CA HIS A 263 1.24 -7.66 21.92
C HIS A 263 2.06 -7.28 23.16
N ASN A 264 3.39 -7.38 23.07
CA ASN A 264 4.28 -7.11 24.19
C ASN A 264 4.28 -5.62 24.57
N ALA A 265 4.17 -4.71 23.60
CA ALA A 265 4.02 -3.28 23.85
C ALA A 265 2.69 -2.94 24.54
N ILE A 266 1.60 -3.62 24.16
CA ILE A 266 0.30 -3.51 24.84
C ILE A 266 0.41 -4.04 26.29
N ALA A 267 1.03 -5.21 26.49
CA ALA A 267 1.22 -5.80 27.80
C ALA A 267 2.03 -4.88 28.73
N ASP A 268 3.11 -4.28 28.22
CA ASP A 268 3.90 -3.27 28.95
C ASP A 268 3.05 -2.05 29.32
N LYS A 269 2.21 -1.56 28.40
CA LYS A 269 1.32 -0.44 28.68
C LYS A 269 0.29 -0.75 29.76
N LEU A 270 -0.29 -1.94 29.72
CA LEU A 270 -1.22 -2.41 30.74
C LEU A 270 -0.51 -2.60 32.08
N LYS A 271 0.71 -3.14 32.10
CA LYS A 271 1.49 -3.32 33.33
C LYS A 271 1.81 -1.98 34.01
N GLU A 272 2.13 -0.95 33.22
CA GLU A 272 2.37 0.41 33.72
C GLU A 272 1.15 0.94 34.50
N ASN A 273 -0.04 0.75 33.96
CA ASN A 273 -1.29 1.26 34.53
C ASN A 273 -1.90 0.34 35.61
N TYR A 274 -1.65 -0.96 35.51
CA TYR A 274 -2.18 -2.01 36.39
C TYR A 274 -1.03 -2.83 36.99
N PRO A 275 -0.17 -2.24 37.85
CA PRO A 275 1.09 -2.87 38.30
C PRO A 275 0.91 -4.15 39.13
N ASN A 276 -0.27 -4.37 39.71
CA ASN A 276 -0.61 -5.55 40.50
C ASN A 276 -1.38 -6.61 39.70
N ALA A 277 -1.64 -6.39 38.41
CA ALA A 277 -2.29 -7.38 37.57
C ALA A 277 -1.43 -8.65 37.44
N THR A 278 -2.09 -9.80 37.34
CA THR A 278 -1.42 -11.08 37.13
C THR A 278 -0.99 -11.22 35.67
N ASP A 279 -0.01 -12.10 35.42
CA ASP A 279 0.40 -12.47 34.05
C ASP A 279 -0.81 -12.86 33.18
N GLN A 280 -1.67 -13.76 33.69
CA GLN A 280 -2.84 -14.20 32.94
C GLN A 280 -3.81 -13.07 32.60
N TRP A 281 -4.04 -12.13 33.53
CA TRP A 281 -4.93 -11.00 33.26
C TRP A 281 -4.33 -10.08 32.19
N LEU A 282 -3.03 -9.79 32.28
CA LEU A 282 -2.33 -8.96 31.29
C LEU A 282 -2.38 -9.62 29.91
N PHE A 283 -2.07 -10.91 29.83
CA PHE A 283 -2.15 -11.68 28.59
C PHE A 283 -3.55 -11.66 27.97
N ASP A 284 -4.59 -11.91 28.76
CA ASP A 284 -5.98 -11.95 28.29
C ASP A 284 -6.41 -10.59 27.70
N LYS A 285 -6.04 -9.48 28.36
CA LYS A 285 -6.32 -8.13 27.86
C LYS A 285 -5.49 -7.78 26.63
N SER A 286 -4.19 -8.09 26.63
CA SER A 286 -3.33 -7.88 25.46
C SER A 286 -3.80 -8.66 24.23
N ARG A 287 -4.26 -9.92 24.38
CA ARG A 287 -4.84 -10.71 23.28
C ARG A 287 -6.12 -10.07 22.75
N LEU A 288 -7.02 -9.61 23.62
CA LEU A 288 -8.25 -8.91 23.20
C LEU A 288 -7.94 -7.63 22.39
N ILE A 289 -7.03 -6.80 22.90
CA ILE A 289 -6.65 -5.53 22.27
C ILE A 289 -5.94 -5.78 20.93
N ASN A 290 -4.97 -6.70 20.89
CA ASN A 290 -4.21 -6.96 19.67
C ASN A 290 -5.05 -7.63 18.57
N SER A 291 -5.95 -8.57 18.93
CA SER A 291 -6.92 -9.14 17.98
C SER A 291 -7.87 -8.09 17.42
N ALA A 292 -8.39 -7.19 18.26
CA ALA A 292 -9.23 -6.09 17.81
C ALA A 292 -8.48 -5.06 16.96
N LEU A 293 -7.22 -4.77 17.26
CA LEU A 293 -6.39 -3.91 16.43
C LEU A 293 -6.17 -4.53 15.04
N MET A 294 -5.84 -5.81 14.95
CA MET A 294 -5.74 -6.52 13.66
C MET A 294 -7.07 -6.52 12.90
N ALA A 295 -8.19 -6.76 13.59
CA ALA A 295 -9.52 -6.70 12.98
C ALA A 295 -9.85 -5.32 12.43
N LYS A 296 -9.51 -4.26 13.17
CA LYS A 296 -9.67 -2.88 12.74
C LYS A 296 -8.82 -2.59 11.51
N ILE A 297 -7.52 -2.86 11.59
CA ILE A 297 -6.57 -2.63 10.49
C ILE A 297 -7.06 -3.32 9.21
N HIS A 298 -7.49 -4.57 9.31
CA HIS A 298 -8.01 -5.26 8.15
C HIS A 298 -9.28 -4.60 7.61
N THR A 299 -10.22 -4.25 8.49
CA THR A 299 -11.52 -3.68 8.11
C THR A 299 -11.37 -2.30 7.48
N VAL A 300 -10.63 -1.37 8.09
CA VAL A 300 -10.60 0.05 7.69
C VAL A 300 -9.34 0.45 6.91
N GLU A 301 -8.32 -0.41 6.83
CA GLU A 301 -7.10 -0.13 6.04
C GLU A 301 -6.88 -1.15 4.92
N TRP A 302 -6.78 -2.46 5.21
CA TRP A 302 -6.48 -3.47 4.19
C TRP A 302 -7.62 -3.62 3.17
N THR A 303 -8.87 -3.78 3.63
CA THR A 303 -10.01 -3.94 2.73
C THR A 303 -10.16 -2.69 1.84
N PRO A 304 -10.16 -1.45 2.35
CA PRO A 304 -10.25 -0.28 1.48
C PRO A 304 -9.03 -0.06 0.57
N ALA A 305 -7.88 -0.66 0.85
CA ALA A 305 -6.74 -0.62 -0.06
C ALA A 305 -6.92 -1.59 -1.25
N ILE A 306 -7.37 -2.83 -0.99
CA ILE A 306 -7.55 -3.85 -2.04
C ILE A 306 -8.82 -3.62 -2.89
N ILE A 307 -9.80 -2.89 -2.37
CA ILE A 307 -10.99 -2.40 -3.10
C ILE A 307 -11.12 -0.88 -2.99
N ALA A 308 -10.10 -0.16 -3.50
CA ALA A 308 -9.90 1.29 -3.38
C ALA A 308 -10.95 2.13 -4.12
N ASN A 309 -12.15 2.19 -3.54
CA ASN A 309 -13.29 2.94 -4.04
C ASN A 309 -13.91 3.79 -2.92
N PRO A 310 -14.29 5.06 -3.18
CA PRO A 310 -14.84 5.94 -2.15
C PRO A 310 -16.08 5.41 -1.42
N ALA A 311 -16.95 4.65 -2.10
CA ALA A 311 -18.12 4.04 -1.47
C ALA A 311 -17.73 2.91 -0.52
N LEU A 312 -16.66 2.17 -0.84
CA LEU A 312 -16.17 1.08 -0.01
C LEU A 312 -15.33 1.59 1.14
N GLU A 313 -14.52 2.63 0.94
CA GLU A 313 -13.88 3.37 2.03
C GLU A 313 -14.96 3.77 3.06
N LEU A 314 -16.02 4.44 2.62
CA LEU A 314 -17.14 4.80 3.52
C LEU A 314 -17.82 3.56 4.14
N SER A 315 -18.10 2.52 3.36
CA SER A 315 -18.84 1.34 3.85
C SER A 315 -18.06 0.57 4.90
N MET A 316 -16.74 0.42 4.70
CA MET A 316 -15.87 -0.30 5.62
C MET A 316 -15.62 0.49 6.90
N GLU A 317 -15.42 1.81 6.80
CA GLU A 317 -15.37 2.66 7.99
C GLU A 317 -16.71 2.68 8.73
N ALA A 318 -17.82 2.64 8.00
CA ALA A 318 -19.15 2.53 8.59
C ALA A 318 -19.36 1.18 9.28
N ASN A 319 -18.78 0.08 8.79
CA ASN A 319 -18.82 -1.19 9.52
C ASN A 319 -18.12 -1.09 10.89
N TRP A 320 -17.08 -0.27 11.04
CA TRP A 320 -16.40 -0.11 12.33
C TRP A 320 -17.03 0.98 13.21
N TRP A 321 -17.24 2.18 12.69
CA TRP A 321 -17.67 3.36 13.45
C TRP A 321 -19.09 3.86 13.14
N GLY A 322 -19.81 3.20 12.25
CA GLY A 322 -21.05 3.75 11.69
C GLY A 322 -20.81 4.94 10.76
N ILE A 323 -21.88 5.45 10.18
CA ILE A 323 -21.83 6.51 9.14
C ILE A 323 -21.12 7.80 9.61
N ALA A 324 -21.02 8.02 10.92
CA ALA A 324 -20.35 9.18 11.50
C ALA A 324 -18.81 9.07 11.53
N ARG A 325 -18.24 7.87 11.27
CA ARG A 325 -16.80 7.62 11.14
C ARG A 325 -15.96 8.06 12.36
N ASN A 326 -16.55 8.02 13.55
CA ASN A 326 -15.83 8.29 14.79
C ASN A 326 -16.49 7.57 15.97
N PRO A 327 -15.71 7.13 16.97
CA PRO A 327 -16.21 6.34 18.09
C PRO A 327 -17.22 7.12 18.96
N GLU A 328 -17.01 8.42 19.22
CA GLU A 328 -17.89 9.22 20.07
C GLU A 328 -19.32 9.32 19.53
N THR A 329 -19.46 9.49 18.21
CA THR A 329 -20.76 9.59 17.54
C THR A 329 -21.37 8.21 17.30
N ARG A 330 -20.56 7.17 17.08
CA ARG A 330 -21.00 5.76 17.07
C ARG A 330 -21.76 5.45 18.35
N ASP A 331 -21.11 5.66 19.50
CA ASP A 331 -21.66 5.35 20.82
C ASP A 331 -22.92 6.17 21.09
N LEU A 332 -22.96 7.45 20.67
CA LEU A 332 -24.16 8.29 20.77
C LEU A 332 -25.32 7.76 19.92
N ILE A 333 -25.07 7.39 18.66
CA ILE A 333 -26.11 6.89 17.74
C ILE A 333 -26.65 5.54 18.22
N GLN A 334 -25.77 4.64 18.67
CA GLN A 334 -26.16 3.34 19.20
C GLN A 334 -27.07 3.48 20.44
N ASN A 335 -26.85 4.50 21.27
CA ASN A 335 -27.66 4.78 22.46
C ASN A 335 -29.02 5.47 22.20
N VAL A 336 -29.29 5.99 20.99
CA VAL A 336 -30.49 6.82 20.66
C VAL A 336 -31.33 6.18 19.56
N THR A 337 -31.25 4.85 19.42
CA THR A 337 -31.68 4.07 18.25
C THR A 337 -33.16 4.18 17.87
N ASP A 338 -34.05 4.76 18.70
CA ASP A 338 -35.48 4.86 18.39
C ASP A 338 -35.92 6.17 17.70
N ASP A 339 -35.14 7.26 17.74
CA ASP A 339 -35.57 8.58 17.21
C ASP A 339 -35.15 8.84 15.74
N ILE A 340 -34.23 8.06 15.18
CA ILE A 340 -33.72 8.21 13.79
C ILE A 340 -34.61 7.46 12.77
N LYS A 341 -35.55 6.63 13.24
CA LYS A 341 -36.44 5.72 12.47
C LYS A 341 -37.66 6.39 11.79
N GLY A 342 -37.70 7.73 11.74
CA GLY A 342 -38.90 8.47 11.31
C GLY A 342 -39.03 8.68 9.78
N PRO A 343 -40.27 8.78 9.24
CA PRO A 343 -40.58 8.98 7.81
C PRO A 343 -40.07 10.30 7.20
N ASN A 344 -39.39 11.14 7.98
CA ASN A 344 -38.77 12.40 7.56
C ASN A 344 -37.24 12.30 7.41
N SER A 345 -36.65 11.10 7.46
CA SER A 345 -35.22 10.90 7.24
C SER A 345 -34.79 11.43 5.86
N TRP A 346 -33.83 12.34 5.83
CA TRP A 346 -33.28 12.90 4.58
C TRP A 346 -32.68 11.80 3.68
N LEU A 347 -32.25 10.68 4.28
CA LEU A 347 -31.69 9.50 3.63
C LEU A 347 -32.76 8.73 2.82
N ILE A 348 -33.89 8.41 3.46
CA ILE A 348 -35.03 7.73 2.82
C ILE A 348 -35.63 8.61 1.72
N ASN A 349 -35.73 9.91 1.97
CA ASN A 349 -36.23 10.89 0.98
C ASN A 349 -35.31 11.03 -0.25
N THR A 350 -34.01 10.78 -0.12
CA THR A 350 -33.06 10.81 -1.25
C THR A 350 -33.21 9.57 -2.14
N ILE A 351 -33.48 8.40 -1.54
CA ILE A 351 -33.64 7.13 -2.29
C ILE A 351 -34.98 7.06 -3.01
N ALA A 352 -36.05 7.63 -2.43
CA ALA A 352 -37.35 7.76 -3.09
C ALA A 352 -37.30 8.53 -4.42
N LEU A 353 -36.24 9.30 -4.68
CA LEU A 353 -36.02 10.01 -5.95
C LEU A 353 -35.50 9.10 -7.08
N PHE A 354 -34.90 7.96 -6.76
CA PHE A 354 -34.23 7.07 -7.72
C PHE A 354 -34.80 5.66 -7.74
N ASP A 355 -35.31 5.14 -6.60
CA ASP A 355 -35.93 3.82 -6.47
C ASP A 355 -37.03 3.82 -5.37
N PRO A 356 -38.30 4.05 -5.75
CA PRO A 356 -39.41 4.16 -4.81
C PRO A 356 -39.75 2.86 -4.07
N GLU A 357 -39.51 1.69 -4.67
CA GLU A 357 -39.78 0.38 -4.05
C GLU A 357 -38.75 0.06 -2.96
N LYS A 358 -37.46 0.34 -3.21
CA LYS A 358 -36.41 0.18 -2.17
C LYS A 358 -36.55 1.20 -1.03
N ALA A 359 -37.08 2.40 -1.29
CA ALA A 359 -37.36 3.39 -0.24
C ALA A 359 -38.42 2.90 0.78
N GLU A 360 -39.38 2.08 0.35
CA GLU A 360 -40.40 1.48 1.21
C GLU A 360 -39.80 0.38 2.10
N GLN A 361 -38.91 -0.47 1.57
CA GLN A 361 -38.13 -1.47 2.35
C GLN A 361 -37.15 -0.82 3.37
N LEU A 362 -36.70 0.40 3.13
CA LEU A 362 -35.83 1.15 4.06
C LEU A 362 -36.58 1.76 5.25
N SER A 363 -37.92 1.73 5.24
CA SER A 363 -38.75 2.17 6.36
C SER A 363 -38.99 1.07 7.41
N THR A 364 -38.52 -0.15 7.14
CA THR A 364 -38.61 -1.29 8.07
C THR A 364 -37.49 -1.24 9.12
N PRO A 365 -37.80 -1.41 10.42
CA PRO A 365 -36.78 -1.43 11.49
C PRO A 365 -35.69 -2.50 11.26
N GLY A 366 -34.41 -2.17 11.46
CA GLY A 366 -33.28 -3.11 11.39
C GLY A 366 -32.47 -3.12 10.09
N ALA A 367 -33.01 -2.62 8.97
CA ALA A 367 -32.39 -2.76 7.64
C ALA A 367 -31.08 -1.94 7.45
N ILE A 368 -30.91 -0.84 8.19
CA ILE A 368 -29.74 0.06 8.07
C ILE A 368 -29.07 0.37 9.41
N ASP A 369 -29.47 -0.31 10.49
CA ASP A 369 -28.99 -0.06 11.86
C ASP A 369 -27.47 -0.24 11.95
N HIS A 370 -26.94 -1.25 11.26
CA HIS A 370 -25.52 -1.52 11.09
C HIS A 370 -24.75 -0.43 10.35
N ILE A 371 -25.40 0.25 9.39
CA ILE A 371 -24.77 1.32 8.60
C ILE A 371 -24.73 2.61 9.42
N LEU A 372 -25.78 2.88 10.20
CA LEU A 372 -25.89 4.10 11.01
C LEU A 372 -25.05 4.02 12.27
N GLY A 373 -25.11 2.89 12.99
CA GLY A 373 -24.46 2.69 14.29
C GLY A 373 -23.15 1.90 14.23
N GLY A 374 -22.76 1.34 13.08
CA GLY A 374 -21.61 0.43 12.98
C GLY A 374 -21.87 -0.97 13.52
N LEU A 375 -21.06 -1.94 13.12
CA LEU A 375 -21.12 -3.32 13.62
C LEU A 375 -20.42 -3.45 14.97
N VAL A 376 -19.31 -2.74 15.16
CA VAL A 376 -18.53 -2.78 16.40
C VAL A 376 -19.22 -1.98 17.50
N GLY A 377 -19.25 -2.50 18.73
CA GLY A 377 -19.90 -1.88 19.89
C GLY A 377 -21.42 -2.06 19.95
N GLN A 378 -22.01 -2.84 19.04
CA GLN A 378 -23.44 -3.17 19.09
C GLN A 378 -23.81 -3.81 20.44
N SER A 379 -25.01 -3.49 20.94
CA SER A 379 -25.44 -3.91 22.28
C SER A 379 -25.55 -5.43 22.47
N LYS A 380 -25.62 -6.20 21.37
CA LYS A 380 -25.63 -7.65 21.34
C LYS A 380 -25.01 -8.17 20.04
N PRO A 381 -24.40 -9.37 20.04
CA PRO A 381 -24.08 -10.07 18.81
C PRO A 381 -25.37 -10.45 18.07
N ASN A 382 -25.32 -10.48 16.74
CA ASN A 382 -26.43 -10.88 15.90
C ASN A 382 -25.93 -11.83 14.80
N ASN A 383 -26.32 -13.09 14.90
CA ASN A 383 -25.99 -14.13 13.93
C ASN A 383 -27.14 -14.46 12.95
N TYR A 384 -28.26 -13.72 13.02
CA TYR A 384 -29.47 -13.92 12.23
C TYR A 384 -30.02 -15.36 12.34
N ASP A 385 -30.04 -15.90 13.57
CA ASP A 385 -30.52 -17.24 13.89
C ASP A 385 -29.73 -18.38 13.19
N VAL A 386 -28.57 -18.08 12.60
CA VAL A 386 -27.64 -19.06 12.02
C VAL A 386 -26.29 -18.94 12.74
N PRO A 387 -25.95 -19.90 13.63
CA PRO A 387 -24.70 -19.88 14.38
C PRO A 387 -23.48 -19.60 13.51
N TYR A 388 -22.56 -18.81 14.04
CA TYR A 388 -21.41 -18.34 13.32
C TYR A 388 -20.36 -19.45 13.11
N VAL A 389 -20.13 -19.73 11.83
CA VAL A 389 -18.98 -20.45 11.29
C VAL A 389 -18.59 -19.77 9.98
N LEU A 390 -17.33 -19.94 9.57
CA LEU A 390 -16.87 -19.62 8.22
C LEU A 390 -17.31 -20.72 7.25
N THR A 391 -17.32 -20.42 5.96
CA THR A 391 -17.88 -21.29 4.93
C THR A 391 -16.84 -21.82 3.94
N GLU A 392 -17.15 -22.90 3.24
CA GLU A 392 -16.30 -23.40 2.15
C GLU A 392 -16.16 -22.37 1.01
N GLU A 393 -17.22 -21.62 0.73
CA GLU A 393 -17.19 -20.55 -0.28
C GLU A 393 -16.29 -19.40 0.17
N PHE A 394 -16.23 -19.09 1.47
CA PHE A 394 -15.28 -18.14 2.01
C PHE A 394 -13.83 -18.57 1.74
N VAL A 395 -13.51 -19.85 1.90
CA VAL A 395 -12.18 -20.39 1.59
C VAL A 395 -11.87 -20.26 0.10
N ALA A 396 -12.83 -20.59 -0.77
CA ALA A 396 -12.64 -20.52 -2.23
C ALA A 396 -12.34 -19.09 -2.72
N VAL A 397 -13.06 -18.07 -2.23
CA VAL A 397 -12.84 -16.68 -2.68
C VAL A 397 -11.57 -16.03 -2.11
N TYR A 398 -10.96 -16.63 -1.08
CA TYR A 398 -9.67 -16.19 -0.50
C TYR A 398 -8.45 -16.92 -1.07
N ARG A 399 -8.61 -17.76 -2.11
CA ARG A 399 -7.49 -18.35 -2.88
C ARG A 399 -6.78 -17.29 -3.74
N MET A 400 -6.06 -16.40 -3.07
CA MET A 400 -5.43 -15.21 -3.63
C MET A 400 -3.94 -15.39 -3.96
N HIS A 401 -3.50 -16.63 -4.22
CA HIS A 401 -2.12 -16.98 -4.57
C HIS A 401 -1.48 -16.12 -5.69
N PRO A 402 -2.21 -15.61 -6.70
CA PRO A 402 -1.64 -14.67 -7.68
C PRO A 402 -1.05 -13.38 -7.10
N LEU A 403 -1.35 -13.02 -5.84
CA LEU A 403 -0.74 -11.88 -5.16
C LEU A 403 0.77 -12.06 -4.92
N LEU A 404 1.27 -13.30 -4.81
CA LEU A 404 2.70 -13.55 -4.59
C LEU A 404 3.53 -13.13 -5.81
N ARG A 405 4.67 -12.49 -5.57
CA ARG A 405 5.66 -12.15 -6.60
C ARG A 405 6.48 -13.40 -6.96
N ASP A 406 7.35 -13.29 -7.96
CA ASP A 406 8.32 -14.34 -8.26
C ASP A 406 9.58 -14.23 -7.36
N ALA A 407 9.89 -13.00 -6.92
CA ALA A 407 11.00 -12.70 -6.03
C ALA A 407 10.68 -11.52 -5.09
N VAL A 408 11.37 -11.47 -3.95
CA VAL A 408 11.50 -10.31 -3.08
C VAL A 408 12.65 -9.45 -3.60
N ASP A 409 12.32 -8.23 -4.02
CA ASP A 409 13.30 -7.20 -4.33
C ASP A 409 13.57 -6.40 -3.05
N ILE A 410 14.83 -6.38 -2.60
CA ILE A 410 15.26 -5.67 -1.40
C ILE A 410 15.86 -4.32 -1.81
N TYR A 411 15.51 -3.29 -1.04
CA TYR A 411 15.93 -1.92 -1.25
C TYR A 411 16.48 -1.35 0.06
N ASP A 412 17.52 -0.53 -0.05
CA ASP A 412 17.91 0.35 1.05
C ASP A 412 16.84 1.42 1.29
N ILE A 413 16.64 1.82 2.55
CA ILE A 413 15.60 2.79 2.90
C ILE A 413 15.81 4.08 2.11
N GLY A 414 14.79 4.46 1.34
CA GLY A 414 14.81 5.63 0.46
C GLY A 414 15.33 5.36 -0.95
N SER A 415 15.96 4.22 -1.21
CA SER A 415 16.38 3.81 -2.55
C SER A 415 15.22 3.18 -3.32
N ASN A 416 15.27 3.27 -4.66
CA ASN A 416 14.46 2.46 -5.57
C ASN A 416 15.34 1.59 -6.49
N VAL A 417 16.62 1.47 -6.18
CA VAL A 417 17.54 0.53 -6.83
C VAL A 417 17.55 -0.77 -6.03
N VAL A 418 17.34 -1.89 -6.71
CA VAL A 418 17.35 -3.21 -6.08
C VAL A 418 18.76 -3.50 -5.57
N SER A 419 18.94 -3.59 -4.24
CA SER A 419 20.20 -3.97 -3.62
C SER A 419 20.45 -5.48 -3.74
N GLU A 420 19.38 -6.26 -3.60
CA GLU A 420 19.40 -7.71 -3.66
C GLU A 420 18.03 -8.23 -4.12
N ARG A 421 18.02 -9.36 -4.86
CA ARG A 421 16.81 -10.04 -5.30
C ARG A 421 16.87 -11.49 -4.83
N ILE A 422 15.87 -11.91 -4.07
CA ILE A 422 15.76 -13.27 -3.51
C ILE A 422 14.49 -13.91 -4.07
N ASN A 423 14.58 -15.07 -4.71
CA ASN A 423 13.40 -15.76 -5.22
C ASN A 423 12.49 -16.18 -4.07
N ILE A 424 11.16 -16.18 -4.25
CA ILE A 424 10.23 -16.50 -3.15
C ILE A 424 10.46 -17.92 -2.61
N GLU A 425 10.85 -18.89 -3.45
CA GLU A 425 11.20 -20.23 -2.98
C GLU A 425 12.33 -20.25 -1.94
N ASP A 426 13.26 -19.30 -2.03
CA ASP A 426 14.43 -19.17 -1.15
C ASP A 426 14.13 -18.29 0.08
N THR A 427 12.86 -17.90 0.29
CA THR A 427 12.40 -17.11 1.44
C THR A 427 11.57 -17.94 2.43
N ARG A 428 11.60 -19.27 2.29
CA ARG A 428 10.70 -20.19 2.98
C ARG A 428 11.31 -20.76 4.24
N ASP A 429 10.44 -21.22 5.12
CA ASP A 429 10.83 -21.98 6.32
C ASP A 429 11.91 -21.23 7.13
N GLY A 430 12.96 -21.90 7.61
CA GLY A 430 14.03 -21.26 8.40
C GLY A 430 14.84 -20.18 7.64
N ASP A 431 14.90 -20.24 6.31
CA ASP A 431 15.61 -19.22 5.51
C ASP A 431 14.95 -17.83 5.65
N ALA A 432 13.65 -17.80 5.99
CA ALA A 432 12.92 -16.57 6.26
C ALA A 432 13.51 -15.77 7.44
N GLU A 433 13.87 -16.45 8.52
CA GLU A 433 14.47 -15.81 9.71
C GLU A 433 15.89 -15.34 9.41
N ASP A 434 16.68 -16.16 8.71
CA ASP A 434 18.03 -15.77 8.27
C ASP A 434 17.98 -14.48 7.41
N ILE A 435 17.00 -14.35 6.51
CA ILE A 435 16.84 -13.14 5.69
C ILE A 435 16.40 -11.95 6.54
N LEU A 436 15.44 -12.15 7.45
CA LEU A 436 14.95 -11.10 8.34
C LEU A 436 16.08 -10.51 9.19
N ASP A 437 16.94 -11.37 9.74
CA ASP A 437 18.11 -10.99 10.53
C ASP A 437 19.20 -10.32 9.68
N ASN A 438 19.51 -10.88 8.50
CA ASN A 438 20.58 -10.36 7.64
C ASN A 438 20.23 -9.01 6.98
N GLN A 439 18.97 -8.85 6.56
CA GLN A 439 18.54 -7.65 5.83
C GLN A 439 18.04 -6.54 6.73
N GLY A 440 17.54 -6.88 7.92
CA GLY A 440 16.88 -5.95 8.84
C GLY A 440 15.40 -5.76 8.50
N GLY A 441 14.54 -5.83 9.53
CA GLY A 441 13.09 -5.69 9.37
C GLY A 441 12.68 -4.33 8.77
N ASP A 442 13.38 -3.25 9.10
CA ASP A 442 13.16 -1.91 8.55
C ASP A 442 13.32 -1.86 7.02
N ARG A 443 14.42 -2.40 6.49
CA ARG A 443 14.67 -2.50 5.03
C ARG A 443 13.64 -3.39 4.35
N LEU A 444 13.23 -4.48 4.97
CA LEU A 444 12.21 -5.38 4.43
C LEU A 444 10.82 -4.73 4.40
N TRP A 445 10.39 -4.08 5.48
CA TRP A 445 9.13 -3.33 5.53
C TRP A 445 9.10 -2.22 4.48
N TYR A 446 10.22 -1.49 4.32
CA TYR A 446 10.37 -0.53 3.24
C TYR A 446 10.20 -1.16 1.86
N SER A 447 10.92 -2.25 1.59
CA SER A 447 10.92 -2.98 0.32
C SER A 447 9.52 -3.49 -0.05
N PHE A 448 8.81 -4.09 0.90
CA PHE A 448 7.43 -4.53 0.71
C PHE A 448 6.46 -3.36 0.55
N GLY A 449 6.74 -2.23 1.21
CA GLY A 449 5.93 -1.01 1.16
C GLY A 449 5.96 -0.29 -0.20
N ILE A 450 7.07 -0.39 -0.93
CA ILE A 450 7.26 0.25 -2.26
C ILE A 450 7.06 -0.69 -3.45
N THR A 451 6.95 -2.00 -3.22
CA THR A 451 6.72 -2.99 -4.29
C THR A 451 5.26 -3.42 -4.37
N HIS A 452 4.79 -3.78 -5.55
CA HIS A 452 3.41 -4.26 -5.77
C HIS A 452 3.30 -5.79 -5.71
N PRO A 453 2.20 -6.36 -5.19
CA PRO A 453 1.90 -7.78 -5.36
C PRO A 453 1.43 -8.04 -6.80
N GLY A 454 1.23 -9.30 -7.16
CA GLY A 454 0.57 -9.66 -8.41
C GLY A 454 -0.93 -9.34 -8.38
N SER A 455 -1.52 -9.10 -9.55
CA SER A 455 -2.96 -8.88 -9.72
C SER A 455 -3.74 -10.19 -9.78
N LEU A 456 -4.92 -10.23 -9.16
CA LEU A 456 -5.83 -11.37 -9.16
C LEU A 456 -6.54 -11.48 -10.52
N THR A 457 -5.81 -12.03 -11.50
CA THR A 457 -6.26 -12.23 -12.87
C THR A 457 -5.74 -13.55 -13.43
N LEU A 458 -6.39 -14.06 -14.47
CA LEU A 458 -5.86 -15.18 -15.25
C LEU A 458 -4.46 -14.88 -15.81
N ASN A 459 -3.70 -15.93 -16.06
CA ASN A 459 -2.32 -15.88 -16.55
C ASN A 459 -1.39 -15.06 -15.64
N ASN A 460 -1.54 -15.20 -14.32
CA ASN A 460 -0.73 -14.49 -13.33
C ASN A 460 -0.47 -15.30 -12.04
N TYR A 461 -0.74 -16.61 -12.03
CA TYR A 461 -0.40 -17.51 -10.92
C TYR A 461 1.11 -17.83 -10.96
N PRO A 462 1.88 -17.60 -9.88
CA PRO A 462 3.34 -17.75 -9.87
C PRO A 462 3.80 -19.14 -10.30
N GLU A 463 4.85 -19.22 -11.11
CA GLU A 463 5.34 -20.50 -11.63
C GLU A 463 5.94 -21.39 -10.54
N PHE A 464 6.58 -20.80 -9.51
CA PHE A 464 7.14 -21.56 -8.39
C PHE A 464 6.07 -22.30 -7.59
N LEU A 465 4.85 -21.74 -7.47
CA LEU A 465 3.72 -22.43 -6.81
C LEU A 465 3.15 -23.58 -7.65
N ARG A 466 3.39 -23.56 -8.96
CA ARG A 466 2.95 -24.61 -9.90
C ARG A 466 3.95 -25.78 -10.00
N ASN A 467 5.11 -25.62 -9.38
CA ASN A 467 6.22 -26.59 -9.30
C ASN A 467 6.87 -26.53 -7.91
N LEU A 468 6.04 -26.47 -6.87
CA LEU A 468 6.48 -26.23 -5.50
C LEU A 468 7.00 -27.52 -4.88
N SER A 469 8.26 -27.54 -4.44
CA SER A 469 8.81 -28.72 -3.77
C SER A 469 8.35 -28.79 -2.32
N MET A 470 7.67 -29.87 -1.96
CA MET A 470 7.18 -30.11 -0.61
C MET A 470 7.91 -31.32 0.01
N PRO A 471 8.55 -31.17 1.19
CA PRO A 471 9.19 -32.30 1.87
C PRO A 471 8.23 -33.49 2.03
N LEU A 472 8.71 -34.70 1.75
CA LEU A 472 7.98 -35.97 1.83
C LEU A 472 6.79 -36.15 0.86
N ILE A 473 6.32 -35.09 0.21
CA ILE A 473 5.21 -35.12 -0.77
C ILE A 473 5.77 -35.12 -2.20
N GLY A 474 6.82 -34.35 -2.47
CA GLY A 474 7.37 -34.12 -3.81
C GLY A 474 6.91 -32.79 -4.41
N ASP A 475 7.11 -32.62 -5.72
CA ASP A 475 6.74 -31.38 -6.40
C ASP A 475 5.23 -31.35 -6.65
N ILE A 476 4.58 -30.25 -6.24
CA ILE A 476 3.15 -30.03 -6.38
C ILE A 476 2.84 -28.82 -7.27
N ASP A 477 1.63 -28.81 -7.81
CA ASP A 477 1.03 -27.65 -8.46
C ASP A 477 -0.15 -27.14 -7.65
N LEU A 478 0.06 -26.01 -6.96
CA LEU A 478 -0.95 -25.43 -6.09
C LEU A 478 -2.16 -24.90 -6.88
N ALA A 479 -2.00 -24.45 -8.13
CA ALA A 479 -3.13 -24.03 -8.96
C ALA A 479 -4.01 -25.22 -9.35
N THR A 480 -3.40 -26.37 -9.64
CA THR A 480 -4.11 -27.65 -9.86
C THR A 480 -4.83 -28.10 -8.59
N ILE A 481 -4.16 -28.03 -7.44
CA ILE A 481 -4.74 -28.39 -6.14
C ILE A 481 -5.92 -27.49 -5.78
N ASP A 482 -5.79 -26.17 -5.93
CA ASP A 482 -6.85 -25.20 -5.66
C ASP A 482 -8.14 -25.55 -6.42
N ILE A 483 -8.03 -25.86 -7.72
CA ILE A 483 -9.16 -26.29 -8.56
C ILE A 483 -9.78 -27.59 -8.03
N ILE A 484 -8.95 -28.58 -7.71
CA ILE A 484 -9.41 -29.87 -7.19
C ILE A 484 -10.11 -29.69 -5.85
N ARG A 485 -9.60 -28.82 -4.97
CA ARG A 485 -10.20 -28.58 -3.64
C ARG A 485 -11.59 -27.98 -3.75
N ASP A 486 -11.81 -27.01 -4.64
CA ASP A 486 -13.13 -26.43 -4.83
C ASP A 486 -14.12 -27.49 -5.34
N ARG A 487 -13.70 -28.31 -6.32
CA ARG A 487 -14.52 -29.42 -6.86
C ARG A 487 -14.79 -30.51 -5.82
N GLU A 488 -13.76 -30.97 -5.11
CA GLU A 488 -13.83 -32.02 -4.08
C GLU A 488 -14.76 -31.61 -2.93
N ARG A 489 -14.65 -30.35 -2.49
CA ARG A 489 -15.40 -29.82 -1.34
C ARG A 489 -16.79 -29.32 -1.72
N GLY A 490 -17.20 -29.50 -2.98
CA GLY A 490 -18.54 -29.13 -3.44
C GLY A 490 -18.79 -27.62 -3.45
N VAL A 491 -17.77 -26.81 -3.71
CA VAL A 491 -17.99 -25.41 -4.08
C VAL A 491 -18.54 -25.41 -5.50
N PRO A 492 -19.70 -24.77 -5.78
CA PRO A 492 -20.27 -24.79 -7.13
C PRO A 492 -19.31 -24.19 -8.17
N ARG A 493 -19.33 -24.73 -9.39
CA ARG A 493 -18.66 -24.13 -10.54
C ARG A 493 -19.16 -22.70 -10.76
N TYR A 494 -18.38 -21.87 -11.43
CA TYR A 494 -18.54 -20.42 -11.46
C TYR A 494 -19.95 -19.93 -11.81
N ASN A 495 -20.58 -20.47 -12.87
CA ASN A 495 -21.88 -19.98 -13.30
C ASN A 495 -23.01 -20.39 -12.34
N GLU A 496 -22.92 -21.58 -11.75
CA GLU A 496 -23.85 -22.01 -10.71
C GLU A 496 -23.64 -21.24 -9.42
N PHE A 497 -22.38 -21.01 -9.04
CA PHE A 497 -22.04 -20.21 -7.87
C PHE A 497 -22.68 -18.83 -7.97
N ARG A 498 -22.54 -18.14 -9.11
CA ARG A 498 -23.21 -16.84 -9.36
C ARG A 498 -24.71 -16.91 -9.13
N ARG A 499 -25.41 -17.95 -9.61
CA ARG A 499 -26.87 -18.10 -9.38
C ARG A 499 -27.21 -18.23 -7.89
N GLN A 500 -26.43 -19.01 -7.15
CA GLN A 500 -26.66 -19.29 -5.73
C GLN A 500 -26.54 -18.03 -4.86
N ILE A 501 -25.68 -17.08 -5.26
CA ILE A 501 -25.50 -15.79 -4.57
C ILE A 501 -26.26 -14.63 -5.24
N GLY A 502 -27.29 -14.93 -6.04
CA GLY A 502 -28.19 -13.92 -6.62
C GLY A 502 -27.63 -13.13 -7.81
N LEU A 503 -26.45 -13.49 -8.33
CA LEU A 503 -25.84 -12.82 -9.47
C LEU A 503 -26.36 -13.36 -10.81
N ASN A 504 -26.37 -12.49 -11.82
CA ASN A 504 -26.68 -12.92 -13.19
C ASN A 504 -25.59 -13.88 -13.70
N PRO A 505 -25.95 -15.07 -14.21
CA PRO A 505 -24.99 -15.95 -14.84
C PRO A 505 -24.45 -15.32 -16.13
N ILE A 506 -23.24 -15.72 -16.52
CA ILE A 506 -22.72 -15.43 -17.87
C ILE A 506 -23.49 -16.27 -18.91
N THR A 507 -23.50 -15.79 -20.15
CA THR A 507 -24.19 -16.46 -21.26
C THR A 507 -23.25 -16.91 -22.37
N LYS A 508 -22.01 -16.41 -22.34
CA LYS A 508 -20.94 -16.71 -23.30
C LYS A 508 -19.59 -16.35 -22.69
N PHE A 509 -18.50 -16.93 -23.19
CA PHE A 509 -17.14 -16.67 -22.69
C PHE A 509 -16.68 -15.21 -22.87
N GLU A 510 -17.20 -14.52 -23.88
CA GLU A 510 -16.92 -13.09 -24.13
C GLU A 510 -17.44 -12.18 -23.02
N ASP A 511 -18.33 -12.67 -22.15
CA ASP A 511 -18.76 -11.92 -20.97
C ASP A 511 -17.63 -11.82 -19.91
N LEU A 512 -16.62 -12.69 -19.99
CA LEU A 512 -15.46 -12.71 -19.07
C LEU A 512 -14.25 -11.94 -19.60
N THR A 513 -13.94 -12.06 -20.89
CA THR A 513 -12.73 -11.44 -21.46
C THR A 513 -12.87 -11.14 -22.95
N GLU A 514 -12.27 -10.03 -23.36
CA GLU A 514 -12.08 -9.65 -24.77
C GLU A 514 -10.68 -10.03 -25.30
N ASP A 515 -9.77 -10.51 -24.43
CA ASP A 515 -8.43 -10.95 -24.85
C ASP A 515 -8.52 -12.20 -25.74
N PRO A 516 -8.12 -12.13 -27.03
CA PRO A 516 -8.33 -13.22 -27.97
C PRO A 516 -7.65 -14.54 -27.58
N THR A 517 -6.47 -14.46 -26.95
CA THR A 517 -5.70 -15.63 -26.53
C THR A 517 -6.40 -16.33 -25.37
N THR A 518 -6.69 -15.59 -24.30
CA THR A 518 -7.40 -16.12 -23.12
C THR A 518 -8.78 -16.65 -23.50
N LEU A 519 -9.53 -15.94 -24.35
CA LEU A 519 -10.84 -16.37 -24.84
C LEU A 519 -10.77 -17.70 -25.61
N THR A 520 -9.73 -17.87 -26.45
CA THR A 520 -9.52 -19.10 -27.21
C THR A 520 -9.22 -20.27 -26.28
N GLU A 521 -8.34 -20.07 -25.29
CA GLU A 521 -7.98 -21.11 -24.32
C GLU A 521 -9.17 -21.47 -23.41
N LEU A 522 -9.95 -20.49 -22.94
CA LEU A 522 -11.17 -20.75 -22.16
C LEU A 522 -12.15 -21.64 -22.94
N LYS A 523 -12.45 -21.28 -24.19
CA LYS A 523 -13.34 -22.08 -25.05
C LYS A 523 -12.78 -23.48 -25.32
N ARG A 524 -11.46 -23.61 -25.44
CA ARG A 524 -10.79 -24.89 -25.71
C ARG A 524 -10.82 -25.79 -24.48
N VAL A 525 -10.35 -25.32 -23.34
CA VAL A 525 -10.23 -26.09 -22.08
C VAL A 525 -11.60 -26.51 -21.57
N TYR A 526 -12.60 -25.62 -21.62
CA TYR A 526 -13.96 -25.92 -21.16
C TYR A 526 -14.88 -26.45 -22.27
N ASN A 527 -14.35 -26.86 -23.42
CA ASN A 527 -15.12 -27.45 -24.53
C ASN A 527 -16.33 -26.60 -24.99
N ASN A 528 -16.22 -25.27 -24.96
CA ASN A 528 -17.29 -24.31 -25.21
C ASN A 528 -18.52 -24.44 -24.27
N ASP A 529 -18.36 -25.04 -23.09
CA ASP A 529 -19.38 -25.12 -22.06
C ASP A 529 -19.06 -24.16 -20.90
N ILE A 530 -19.86 -23.11 -20.78
CA ILE A 530 -19.70 -22.08 -19.73
C ILE A 530 -20.06 -22.61 -18.32
N GLU A 531 -20.83 -23.69 -18.22
CA GLU A 531 -21.21 -24.27 -16.93
C GLU A 531 -20.06 -25.07 -16.30
N GLN A 532 -19.05 -25.45 -17.07
CA GLN A 532 -17.87 -26.18 -16.60
C GLN A 532 -16.79 -25.28 -16.02
N ILE A 533 -16.92 -23.95 -16.13
CA ILE A 533 -15.89 -23.01 -15.67
C ILE A 533 -15.70 -23.14 -14.16
N ASP A 534 -14.47 -23.44 -13.73
CA ASP A 534 -14.12 -23.52 -12.31
C ASP A 534 -14.38 -22.20 -11.58
N ALA A 535 -14.82 -22.28 -10.32
CA ALA A 535 -15.10 -21.10 -9.49
C ALA A 535 -13.90 -20.14 -9.45
N LEU A 536 -12.70 -20.65 -9.16
CA LEU A 536 -11.47 -19.85 -9.14
C LEU A 536 -11.15 -19.22 -10.50
N VAL A 537 -11.30 -19.97 -11.59
CA VAL A 537 -11.00 -19.46 -12.94
C VAL A 537 -11.96 -18.34 -13.32
N GLY A 538 -13.25 -18.51 -13.07
CA GLY A 538 -14.25 -17.49 -13.35
C GLY A 538 -13.99 -16.21 -12.55
N GLN A 539 -13.72 -16.32 -11.25
CA GLN A 539 -13.38 -15.18 -10.38
C GLN A 539 -12.14 -14.41 -10.86
N LEU A 540 -11.07 -15.11 -11.26
CA LEU A 540 -9.87 -14.49 -11.83
C LEU A 540 -10.12 -13.91 -13.24
N ALA A 541 -11.11 -14.41 -13.97
CA ALA A 541 -11.49 -13.89 -15.28
C ALA A 541 -12.36 -12.62 -15.20
N GLU A 542 -13.04 -12.36 -14.08
CA GLU A 542 -13.86 -11.15 -13.86
C GLU A 542 -13.01 -9.87 -13.79
N THR A 543 -12.43 -9.42 -14.90
CA THR A 543 -11.52 -8.25 -14.94
C THR A 543 -12.22 -6.91 -15.13
N VAL A 544 -13.49 -6.91 -15.53
CA VAL A 544 -14.34 -5.71 -15.59
C VAL A 544 -14.88 -5.41 -14.19
N ARG A 545 -14.28 -4.41 -13.54
CA ARG A 545 -14.50 -4.09 -12.11
C ARG A 545 -14.66 -2.58 -11.94
N PRO A 546 -15.25 -2.12 -10.81
CA PRO A 546 -15.15 -0.72 -10.40
C PRO A 546 -13.68 -0.28 -10.29
N ASP A 547 -13.40 1.00 -10.56
CA ASP A 547 -12.06 1.56 -10.39
C ASP A 547 -11.54 1.26 -8.97
N GLY A 548 -10.31 0.74 -8.88
CA GLY A 548 -9.62 0.43 -7.63
C GLY A 548 -9.83 -0.99 -7.06
N PHE A 549 -10.68 -1.81 -7.66
CA PHE A 549 -10.95 -3.18 -7.19
C PHE A 549 -9.90 -4.20 -7.68
N ALA A 550 -9.33 -4.96 -6.74
CA ALA A 550 -8.42 -6.05 -7.07
C ALA A 550 -9.08 -7.39 -7.41
N PHE A 551 -10.38 -7.58 -7.12
CA PHE A 551 -11.15 -8.79 -7.45
C PHE A 551 -12.58 -8.47 -7.91
N GLY A 552 -13.25 -9.46 -8.52
CA GLY A 552 -14.55 -9.30 -9.18
C GLY A 552 -15.78 -9.40 -8.27
N GLU A 553 -16.96 -9.31 -8.90
CA GLU A 553 -18.29 -9.27 -8.24
C GLU A 553 -18.56 -10.54 -7.43
N THR A 554 -18.20 -11.71 -7.96
CA THR A 554 -18.51 -12.99 -7.32
C THR A 554 -17.82 -13.11 -5.97
N ALA A 555 -16.51 -12.82 -5.92
CA ALA A 555 -15.77 -12.78 -4.66
C ALA A 555 -16.34 -11.70 -3.73
N PHE A 556 -16.60 -10.50 -4.26
CA PHE A 556 -17.09 -9.38 -3.46
C PHE A 556 -18.38 -9.67 -2.68
N GLN A 557 -19.35 -10.38 -3.25
CA GLN A 557 -20.59 -10.74 -2.55
C GLN A 557 -20.31 -11.62 -1.31
N VAL A 558 -19.45 -12.63 -1.45
CA VAL A 558 -19.04 -13.48 -0.32
C VAL A 558 -18.27 -12.69 0.73
N PHE A 559 -17.45 -11.72 0.30
CA PHE A 559 -16.72 -10.82 1.19
C PHE A 559 -17.65 -9.95 2.03
N ILE A 560 -18.61 -9.23 1.43
CA ILE A 560 -19.48 -8.31 2.19
C ILE A 560 -20.33 -9.04 3.24
N LEU A 561 -20.72 -10.28 2.95
CA LEU A 561 -21.40 -11.16 3.89
C LEU A 561 -20.47 -11.58 5.03
N ASN A 562 -19.39 -12.28 4.72
CA ASN A 562 -18.55 -12.93 5.74
C ASN A 562 -17.68 -11.93 6.53
N ALA A 563 -17.24 -10.83 5.91
CA ALA A 563 -16.51 -9.77 6.63
C ALA A 563 -17.40 -9.07 7.67
N SER A 564 -18.69 -8.88 7.35
CA SER A 564 -19.64 -8.31 8.32
C SER A 564 -19.95 -9.31 9.43
N ARG A 565 -20.19 -10.59 9.09
CA ARG A 565 -20.46 -11.66 10.07
C ARG A 565 -19.33 -11.77 11.11
N ARG A 566 -18.06 -11.76 10.69
CA ARG A 566 -16.89 -11.81 11.59
C ARG A 566 -16.92 -10.79 12.74
N LEU A 567 -17.49 -9.60 12.51
CA LEU A 567 -17.58 -8.56 13.53
C LEU A 567 -18.89 -8.64 14.31
N MET A 568 -20.01 -8.81 13.62
CA MET A 568 -21.32 -8.66 14.26
C MET A 568 -21.78 -9.89 15.07
N THR A 569 -21.18 -11.05 14.85
CA THR A 569 -21.49 -12.27 15.61
C THR A 569 -20.60 -12.47 16.82
N ASP A 570 -19.46 -11.78 16.90
CA ASP A 570 -18.49 -11.93 17.98
C ASP A 570 -18.84 -10.99 19.14
N ARG A 571 -19.02 -11.53 20.36
CA ARG A 571 -19.36 -10.68 21.51
C ARG A 571 -18.25 -9.69 21.86
N PHE A 572 -17.00 -10.04 21.60
CA PHE A 572 -15.84 -9.18 21.89
C PHE A 572 -15.71 -8.00 20.92
N TYR A 573 -16.43 -8.03 19.79
CA TYR A 573 -16.60 -6.87 18.91
C TYR A 573 -17.94 -6.16 19.12
N THR A 574 -18.86 -6.72 19.90
CA THR A 574 -20.19 -6.15 20.15
C THR A 574 -20.36 -5.83 21.64
N GLU A 575 -21.14 -6.62 22.38
CA GLU A 575 -21.53 -6.30 23.77
C GLU A 575 -20.37 -6.23 24.76
N SER A 576 -19.27 -6.93 24.47
CA SER A 576 -18.05 -6.97 25.30
C SER A 576 -16.95 -6.05 24.78
N TYR A 577 -17.19 -5.25 23.73
CA TYR A 577 -16.25 -4.21 23.28
C TYR A 577 -16.40 -2.95 24.15
N THR A 578 -16.03 -3.07 25.43
CA THR A 578 -16.23 -2.04 26.45
C THR A 578 -14.98 -1.85 27.30
N PRO A 579 -14.78 -0.67 27.93
CA PRO A 579 -13.68 -0.45 28.86
C PRO A 579 -13.63 -1.43 30.03
N GLU A 580 -14.77 -1.98 30.47
CA GLU A 580 -14.81 -2.98 31.54
C GLU A 580 -14.13 -4.30 31.13
N VAL A 581 -14.25 -4.69 29.85
CA VAL A 581 -13.66 -5.92 29.32
C VAL A 581 -12.28 -5.66 28.73
N TYR A 582 -12.06 -4.55 28.03
CA TYR A 582 -10.82 -4.23 27.32
C TYR A 582 -9.84 -3.36 28.10
N THR A 583 -10.26 -2.73 29.22
CA THR A 583 -9.68 -1.51 29.81
C THR A 583 -9.89 -0.27 28.93
N GLN A 584 -9.91 0.92 29.54
CA GLN A 584 -10.04 2.16 28.76
C GLN A 584 -8.82 2.34 27.84
N GLU A 585 -7.63 2.04 28.34
CA GLU A 585 -6.40 2.16 27.56
C GLU A 585 -6.33 1.15 26.42
N GLY A 586 -6.95 -0.03 26.60
CA GLY A 586 -7.11 -1.01 25.53
C GLY A 586 -8.02 -0.52 24.41
N ILE A 587 -9.18 0.06 24.74
CA ILE A 587 -10.05 0.70 23.74
C ILE A 587 -9.31 1.83 23.04
N ASP A 588 -8.64 2.72 23.79
CA ASP A 588 -7.88 3.82 23.22
C ASP A 588 -6.74 3.33 22.32
N TRP A 589 -6.10 2.20 22.64
CA TRP A 589 -5.06 1.59 21.82
C TRP A 589 -5.64 1.10 20.48
N VAL A 590 -6.77 0.39 20.49
CA VAL A 590 -7.43 -0.06 19.26
C VAL A 590 -7.87 1.13 18.43
N GLU A 591 -8.54 2.12 19.02
CA GLU A 591 -9.17 3.22 18.28
C GLU A 591 -8.16 4.24 17.72
N ASN A 592 -7.02 4.46 18.40
CA ASN A 592 -6.07 5.52 18.01
C ASN A 592 -4.87 5.04 17.17
N ASN A 593 -4.70 3.74 16.96
CA ASN A 593 -3.59 3.21 16.17
C ASN A 593 -4.04 2.66 14.82
N THR A 594 -3.14 2.79 13.84
CA THR A 594 -3.22 2.25 12.48
C THR A 594 -2.06 1.31 12.21
N MET A 595 -2.06 0.59 11.09
CA MET A 595 -0.90 -0.22 10.66
C MET A 595 0.36 0.64 10.50
N VAL A 596 0.22 1.89 10.05
CA VAL A 596 1.35 2.84 9.95
C VAL A 596 1.95 3.12 11.34
N ASP A 597 1.10 3.29 12.36
CA ASP A 597 1.56 3.54 13.72
C ASP A 597 2.23 2.31 14.34
N VAL A 598 1.72 1.10 14.04
CA VAL A 598 2.33 -0.16 14.47
C VAL A 598 3.71 -0.32 13.84
N ILE A 599 3.86 -0.16 12.53
CA ILE A 599 5.17 -0.23 11.85
C ILE A 599 6.11 0.84 12.41
N ARG A 600 5.66 2.09 12.53
CA ARG A 600 6.48 3.20 13.06
C ARG A 600 6.97 2.96 14.49
N ARG A 601 6.14 2.36 15.35
CA ARG A 601 6.49 2.08 16.75
C ARG A 601 7.67 1.11 16.85
N HIS A 602 7.70 0.11 15.97
CA HIS A 602 8.68 -0.97 16.02
C HIS A 602 9.85 -0.78 15.04
N PHE A 603 9.70 0.07 14.03
CA PHE A 603 10.72 0.40 13.01
C PHE A 603 10.82 1.93 12.82
N PRO A 604 11.28 2.69 13.82
CA PRO A 604 11.35 4.16 13.78
C PRO A 604 12.26 4.71 12.67
N GLU A 605 13.17 3.91 12.12
CA GLU A 605 14.00 4.22 10.96
C GLU A 605 13.15 4.54 9.71
N LEU A 606 11.91 4.05 9.66
CA LEU A 606 10.97 4.28 8.57
C LEU A 606 10.15 5.58 8.71
N GLU A 607 10.36 6.39 9.75
CA GLU A 607 9.57 7.61 10.00
C GLU A 607 9.42 8.51 8.77
N LEU A 608 10.54 8.76 8.08
CA LEU A 608 10.55 9.57 6.87
C LEU A 608 9.91 8.84 5.70
N SER A 609 10.14 7.54 5.58
CA SER A 609 9.55 6.72 4.51
C SER A 609 8.04 6.64 4.59
N LEU A 610 7.49 6.70 5.81
CA LEU A 610 6.06 6.68 6.14
C LEU A 610 5.43 8.07 6.19
N THR A 611 6.20 9.14 5.91
CA THR A 611 5.67 10.51 5.91
C THR A 611 4.50 10.67 4.93
N GLY A 612 3.35 11.06 5.47
CA GLY A 612 2.12 11.26 4.69
C GLY A 612 1.46 9.96 4.23
N VAL A 613 2.00 8.79 4.58
CA VAL A 613 1.35 7.50 4.37
C VAL A 613 0.19 7.38 5.35
N ASP A 614 -1.02 7.36 4.81
CA ASP A 614 -2.31 7.28 5.50
C ASP A 614 -2.82 5.85 5.65
N ASN A 615 -2.30 4.92 4.84
CA ASN A 615 -2.67 3.51 4.85
C ASN A 615 -1.43 2.69 4.43
N ALA A 616 -0.96 1.81 5.32
CA ALA A 616 0.28 1.08 5.12
C ALA A 616 0.25 0.09 3.94
N PHE A 617 -0.94 -0.30 3.46
CA PHE A 617 -1.13 -1.26 2.36
C PHE A 617 -1.22 -0.59 0.98
N LYS A 618 -1.38 0.74 0.93
CA LYS A 618 -1.29 1.51 -0.32
C LYS A 618 0.19 1.72 -0.68
N PRO A 619 0.58 1.85 -1.96
CA PRO A 619 1.97 2.07 -2.35
C PRO A 619 2.62 3.26 -1.66
N TRP A 620 3.81 3.05 -1.08
CA TRP A 620 4.56 4.12 -0.42
C TRP A 620 5.27 5.00 -1.47
N GLY A 621 5.20 6.32 -1.30
CA GLY A 621 5.72 7.28 -2.28
C GLY A 621 5.92 8.67 -1.67
N LEU A 622 6.36 9.65 -2.47
CA LEU A 622 6.46 11.03 -2.00
C LEU A 622 5.07 11.63 -1.78
N LYS A 623 4.71 11.83 -0.52
CA LYS A 623 3.54 12.61 -0.11
C LYS A 623 4.01 13.86 0.64
N ILE A 624 3.38 14.99 0.36
CA ILE A 624 3.68 16.27 1.01
C ILE A 624 2.55 16.55 2.01
N PRO A 625 2.79 16.43 3.33
CA PRO A 625 1.77 16.70 4.35
C PRO A 625 1.28 18.15 4.32
N ASP A 626 0.06 18.40 4.78
CA ASP A 626 -0.52 19.75 4.81
C ASP A 626 0.31 20.73 5.65
N ASN A 627 0.94 20.23 6.73
CA ASN A 627 1.81 21.01 7.61
C ASN A 627 3.28 21.06 7.14
N TYR A 628 3.64 20.52 5.97
CA TYR A 628 5.02 20.47 5.45
C TYR A 628 5.76 21.82 5.53
N LYS A 629 5.04 22.94 5.31
CA LYS A 629 5.62 24.28 5.36
C LYS A 629 6.12 24.66 6.76
N GLU A 630 5.55 24.07 7.81
CA GLU A 630 5.86 24.34 9.21
C GLU A 630 7.09 23.58 9.72
N TRP A 631 7.56 22.59 8.96
CA TRP A 631 8.66 21.71 9.34
C TRP A 631 10.02 22.43 9.41
N SER A 632 11.01 21.76 10.01
CA SER A 632 12.40 22.21 9.96
C SER A 632 12.93 22.17 8.52
N ALA A 633 13.99 22.92 8.26
CA ALA A 633 14.65 22.97 6.97
C ALA A 633 15.20 21.58 6.56
N CYS A 634 15.78 20.86 7.51
CA CYS A 634 16.42 19.58 7.26
C CYS A 634 15.40 18.46 7.06
N ASP A 635 14.29 18.44 7.81
CA ASP A 635 13.22 17.46 7.56
C ASP A 635 12.61 17.65 6.16
N LYS A 636 12.47 18.91 5.72
CA LYS A 636 12.00 19.22 4.35
C LYS A 636 12.98 18.74 3.29
N GLU A 637 14.28 18.93 3.51
CA GLU A 637 15.30 18.42 2.60
C GLU A 637 15.27 16.90 2.56
N GLN A 638 15.32 16.25 3.72
CA GLN A 638 15.41 14.81 3.83
C GLN A 638 14.18 14.13 3.25
N LEU A 639 12.98 14.68 3.46
CA LEU A 639 11.77 14.17 2.80
C LEU A 639 11.89 14.19 1.27
N LEU A 640 12.33 15.30 0.69
CA LEU A 640 12.46 15.41 -0.78
C LEU A 640 13.65 14.62 -1.33
N TRP A 641 14.70 14.47 -0.53
CA TRP A 641 15.87 13.68 -0.90
C TRP A 641 15.55 12.19 -0.87
N THR A 642 15.11 11.66 0.28
CA THR A 642 14.77 10.25 0.48
C THR A 642 13.56 9.85 -0.37
N ASN A 643 12.40 10.50 -0.19
CA ASN A 643 11.17 10.05 -0.85
C ASN A 643 10.99 10.56 -2.28
N GLY A 644 11.73 11.62 -2.65
CA GLY A 644 11.72 12.16 -4.01
C GLY A 644 12.90 11.66 -4.82
N ALA A 645 14.10 12.15 -4.53
CA ALA A 645 15.29 11.95 -5.36
C ALA A 645 15.78 10.50 -5.34
N MET A 646 16.15 9.95 -4.17
CA MET A 646 16.68 8.58 -4.05
C MET A 646 15.64 7.54 -4.50
N ARG A 647 14.37 7.73 -4.12
CA ARG A 647 13.25 6.87 -4.56
C ARG A 647 12.94 6.94 -6.04
N THR A 648 13.52 7.83 -6.80
CA THR A 648 13.28 7.85 -8.26
C THR A 648 14.57 7.88 -9.02
N GLU A 649 15.66 7.47 -8.37
CA GLU A 649 16.95 7.25 -8.99
C GLU A 649 16.83 6.23 -10.13
N TYR A 650 17.52 6.51 -11.22
CA TYR A 650 17.54 5.63 -12.38
C TYR A 650 18.54 4.49 -12.16
N ASP A 651 18.15 3.28 -12.53
CA ASP A 651 19.06 2.14 -12.57
C ASP A 651 20.21 2.38 -13.57
N ALA A 652 21.30 1.67 -13.36
CA ALA A 652 22.48 1.73 -14.22
C ALA A 652 22.11 1.38 -15.67
N GLY A 653 22.23 2.36 -16.58
CA GLY A 653 21.89 2.22 -18.00
C GLY A 653 20.43 2.51 -18.35
N GLU A 654 19.56 2.76 -17.36
CA GLU A 654 18.16 3.15 -17.58
C GLU A 654 17.93 4.66 -17.53
N ARG A 655 18.97 5.42 -17.14
CA ARG A 655 18.95 6.88 -17.13
C ARG A 655 18.57 7.44 -18.52
N PRO A 656 17.52 8.28 -18.64
CA PRO A 656 17.13 8.87 -19.91
C PRO A 656 18.26 9.69 -20.55
N GLY A 657 18.37 9.57 -21.87
CA GLY A 657 19.26 10.42 -22.66
C GLY A 657 18.84 11.89 -22.61
N LEU A 658 19.78 12.80 -22.87
CA LEU A 658 19.47 14.23 -22.98
C LEU A 658 18.56 14.46 -24.20
N THR A 659 17.56 15.33 -24.05
CA THR A 659 16.56 15.61 -25.09
C THR A 659 16.70 17.03 -25.64
N ASP A 660 16.28 17.22 -26.89
CA ASP A 660 16.19 18.54 -27.51
C ASP A 660 15.27 19.49 -26.74
N VAL A 661 15.46 20.80 -26.95
CA VAL A 661 14.63 21.84 -26.33
C VAL A 661 13.21 21.82 -26.90
N ASP A 662 12.20 21.65 -26.03
CA ASP A 662 10.80 21.77 -26.43
C ASP A 662 10.28 23.21 -26.26
N ILE A 663 10.46 24.02 -27.30
CA ILE A 663 9.90 25.39 -27.33
C ILE A 663 8.36 25.37 -27.33
N GLY A 664 7.73 24.33 -27.88
CA GLY A 664 6.27 24.20 -27.93
C GLY A 664 5.66 23.93 -26.57
N GLY A 665 6.35 23.13 -25.74
CA GLY A 665 6.00 22.82 -24.35
C GLY A 665 6.14 24.01 -23.39
N LEU A 666 6.83 25.09 -23.78
CA LEU A 666 6.84 26.37 -23.05
C LEU A 666 5.52 27.15 -23.29
N ILE A 667 4.39 26.48 -23.07
CA ILE A 667 3.08 27.10 -23.08
C ILE A 667 2.99 28.14 -21.97
N ASN A 668 2.17 29.18 -22.19
CA ASN A 668 2.00 30.29 -21.24
C ASN A 668 1.69 29.80 -19.81
N THR A 669 0.93 28.71 -19.66
CA THR A 669 0.61 28.09 -18.36
C THR A 669 1.88 27.65 -17.60
N VAL A 670 2.81 26.93 -18.23
CA VAL A 670 4.06 26.44 -17.62
C VAL A 670 4.95 27.61 -17.18
N LEU A 671 5.01 28.68 -17.99
CA LEU A 671 5.75 29.89 -17.65
C LEU A 671 5.14 30.62 -16.45
N TRP A 672 3.81 30.68 -16.37
CA TRP A 672 3.12 31.26 -15.21
C TRP A 672 3.26 30.41 -13.95
N GLU A 673 3.27 29.08 -14.07
CA GLU A 673 3.57 28.19 -12.95
C GLU A 673 4.95 28.47 -12.36
N LYS A 674 5.99 28.62 -13.21
CA LYS A 674 7.37 28.93 -12.77
C LYS A 674 7.48 30.17 -11.87
N VAL A 675 6.65 31.19 -12.09
CA VAL A 675 6.72 32.45 -11.34
C VAL A 675 5.72 32.50 -10.18
N ASN A 676 4.57 31.81 -10.30
CA ASN A 676 3.49 31.89 -9.31
C ASN A 676 3.56 30.80 -8.23
N ARG A 677 3.97 29.57 -8.57
CA ARG A 677 3.98 28.43 -7.64
C ARG A 677 5.10 28.60 -6.61
N LYS A 678 4.81 28.30 -5.34
CA LYS A 678 5.74 28.50 -4.21
C LYS A 678 6.11 27.21 -3.49
N ASP A 679 5.55 26.08 -3.92
CA ASP A 679 5.79 24.78 -3.32
C ASP A 679 7.13 24.21 -3.79
N ASP A 680 7.67 23.26 -3.03
CA ASP A 680 8.96 22.64 -3.30
C ASP A 680 8.90 21.49 -4.33
N VAL A 681 7.68 20.99 -4.58
CA VAL A 681 7.38 19.91 -5.53
C VAL A 681 6.51 20.44 -6.67
N ALA A 682 6.78 19.96 -7.88
CA ALA A 682 6.06 20.28 -9.10
C ALA A 682 4.66 19.63 -9.07
N PRO A 683 3.69 20.15 -9.84
CA PRO A 683 2.40 19.46 -9.97
C PRO A 683 2.58 18.09 -10.65
N LEU A 684 1.64 17.17 -10.42
CA LEU A 684 1.63 15.86 -11.06
C LEU A 684 1.60 16.01 -12.59
N GLY A 685 2.42 15.24 -13.31
CA GLY A 685 2.54 15.30 -14.77
C GLY A 685 3.29 16.53 -15.29
N TYR A 686 3.99 17.27 -14.42
CA TYR A 686 4.81 18.41 -14.83
C TYR A 686 6.08 17.96 -15.56
N GLU A 687 6.15 18.24 -16.85
CA GLU A 687 7.36 18.04 -17.65
C GLU A 687 8.13 19.36 -17.80
N LYS A 688 9.47 19.29 -17.73
CA LYS A 688 10.35 20.45 -17.91
C LYS A 688 10.73 20.58 -19.39
N PRO A 689 10.26 21.61 -20.13
CA PRO A 689 10.54 21.72 -21.57
C PRO A 689 12.00 22.11 -21.89
N ILE A 690 12.69 22.66 -20.89
CA ILE A 690 14.12 22.98 -20.90
C ILE A 690 14.73 22.55 -19.58
N HIS A 691 16.02 22.24 -19.57
CA HIS A 691 16.69 21.68 -18.40
C HIS A 691 15.98 20.42 -17.89
N ALA A 692 15.48 19.58 -18.83
CA ALA A 692 14.68 18.40 -18.54
C ALA A 692 15.46 17.44 -17.63
N HIS A 693 16.68 17.10 -18.02
CA HIS A 693 17.48 16.09 -17.35
C HIS A 693 18.61 16.70 -16.52
N ALA A 694 18.82 16.19 -15.30
CA ALA A 694 19.75 16.76 -14.33
C ALA A 694 20.38 15.71 -13.40
N ALA A 695 21.45 16.12 -12.72
CA ALA A 695 21.93 15.47 -11.50
C ALA A 695 21.63 16.36 -10.29
N MET A 696 21.30 15.75 -9.15
CA MET A 696 20.97 16.42 -7.90
C MET A 696 21.76 15.92 -6.70
N ALA A 697 22.06 16.81 -5.76
CA ALA A 697 22.69 16.50 -4.48
C ALA A 697 22.13 17.37 -3.35
N THR A 698 22.22 16.90 -2.10
CA THR A 698 22.06 17.73 -0.91
C THR A 698 23.32 18.55 -0.67
N THR A 699 23.18 19.71 -0.03
CA THR A 699 24.25 20.69 0.12
C THR A 699 24.15 21.50 1.40
N THR A 700 25.31 21.83 1.95
CA THR A 700 25.50 22.86 2.97
C THR A 700 26.00 24.16 2.33
N PHE A 701 25.66 25.29 2.94
CA PHE A 701 26.20 26.61 2.60
C PHE A 701 26.98 27.19 3.77
N GLU A 702 28.30 27.16 3.63
CA GLU A 702 29.27 27.65 4.60
C GLU A 702 29.49 29.15 4.40
N PRO A 703 29.01 30.02 5.32
CA PRO A 703 29.11 31.47 5.13
C PRO A 703 30.55 31.98 5.32
N ALA A 704 30.93 32.96 4.51
CA ALA A 704 32.18 33.68 4.67
C ALA A 704 32.01 34.83 5.68
N SER A 705 33.02 35.09 6.51
CA SER A 705 32.95 36.20 7.46
C SER A 705 33.02 37.57 6.77
N GLY A 706 32.24 38.54 7.27
CA GLY A 706 32.43 39.97 6.93
C GLY A 706 31.77 40.47 5.65
N HIS A 707 30.90 39.69 5.00
CA HIS A 707 30.02 40.21 3.95
C HIS A 707 28.78 40.92 4.55
N PRO A 708 28.17 41.88 3.85
CA PRO A 708 27.05 42.66 4.38
C PRO A 708 25.67 42.01 4.17
N TYR A 709 25.57 40.98 3.34
CA TYR A 709 24.28 40.38 2.95
C TYR A 709 23.61 39.59 4.07
N THR A 710 22.28 39.59 4.09
CA THR A 710 21.46 39.04 5.19
C THR A 710 20.72 37.77 4.79
N GLY A 711 19.98 37.16 5.71
CA GLY A 711 19.11 36.02 5.43
C GLY A 711 19.89 34.72 5.24
N VAL A 712 19.50 33.87 4.29
CA VAL A 712 20.15 32.57 4.04
C VAL A 712 21.62 32.70 3.63
N PHE A 713 22.03 33.89 3.19
CA PHE A 713 23.44 34.20 2.93
C PHE A 713 24.32 34.17 4.19
N LYS A 714 23.73 34.10 5.40
CA LYS A 714 24.47 33.90 6.66
C LYS A 714 24.73 32.44 7.01
N GLY A 715 24.39 31.51 6.12
CA GLY A 715 24.60 30.08 6.30
C GLY A 715 23.30 29.31 6.21
N ALA A 716 23.41 28.08 5.72
CA ALA A 716 22.32 27.11 5.69
C ALA A 716 22.91 25.70 5.75
N GLU A 717 22.33 24.85 6.60
CA GLU A 717 22.77 23.46 6.74
C GLU A 717 22.14 22.55 5.69
N CYS A 718 20.91 22.88 5.27
CA CYS A 718 20.07 21.99 4.49
C CYS A 718 19.57 22.67 3.20
N GLY A 719 19.90 22.08 2.04
CA GLY A 719 19.61 22.66 0.73
C GLY A 719 19.90 21.73 -0.44
N LEU A 720 19.04 21.77 -1.46
CA LEU A 720 19.22 20.97 -2.69
C LEU A 720 19.92 21.77 -3.79
N LEU A 721 20.86 21.11 -4.47
CA LEU A 721 21.47 21.59 -5.68
C LEU A 721 21.08 20.71 -6.86
N ARG A 722 20.66 21.34 -7.96
CA ARG A 722 20.34 20.69 -9.23
C ARG A 722 21.20 21.28 -10.34
N LEU A 723 21.96 20.44 -11.02
CA LEU A 723 22.81 20.81 -12.14
C LEU A 723 22.29 20.14 -13.42
N SER A 724 22.09 20.93 -14.47
CA SER A 724 21.43 20.50 -15.71
C SER A 724 21.96 21.26 -16.91
N VAL A 725 21.72 20.74 -18.12
CA VAL A 725 21.95 21.48 -19.37
C VAL A 725 20.63 21.87 -20.01
N THR A 726 20.58 22.98 -20.76
CA THR A 726 19.33 23.51 -21.33
C THR A 726 18.57 22.51 -22.20
N GLY A 727 19.28 21.67 -22.95
CA GLY A 727 18.78 20.58 -23.80
C GLY A 727 19.96 19.77 -24.32
N ASP A 728 19.75 18.86 -25.28
CA ASP A 728 20.81 18.06 -25.90
C ASP A 728 21.93 18.99 -26.46
N PRO A 729 23.18 18.85 -25.98
CA PRO A 729 24.32 19.59 -26.49
C PRO A 729 24.53 19.48 -28.01
N ASN A 730 24.03 18.43 -28.66
CA ASN A 730 24.10 18.24 -30.10
C ASN A 730 23.17 19.19 -30.91
N ASP A 731 22.10 19.72 -30.30
CA ASP A 731 21.18 20.69 -30.95
C ASP A 731 21.76 22.11 -30.88
N ARG A 732 22.06 22.60 -29.67
CA ARG A 732 22.36 24.03 -29.43
C ARG A 732 23.63 24.29 -28.61
N GLY A 733 24.48 23.29 -28.45
CA GLY A 733 25.70 23.38 -27.66
C GLY A 733 25.47 23.18 -26.16
N PHE A 734 26.57 23.01 -25.44
CA PHE A 734 26.56 22.70 -24.01
C PHE A 734 26.25 23.96 -23.19
N ALA A 735 25.05 24.02 -22.59
CA ALA A 735 24.56 25.18 -21.84
C ALA A 735 24.27 24.81 -20.38
N PRO A 736 25.26 24.90 -19.48
CA PRO A 736 25.11 24.50 -18.08
C PRO A 736 24.24 25.49 -17.30
N GLY A 737 23.38 24.93 -16.46
CA GLY A 737 22.48 25.64 -15.57
C GLY A 737 22.43 25.03 -14.19
N LEU A 738 22.37 25.91 -13.19
CA LEU A 738 22.33 25.59 -11.78
C LEU A 738 21.01 26.06 -11.20
N ALA A 739 20.38 25.24 -10.36
CA ALA A 739 19.30 25.66 -9.48
C ALA A 739 19.65 25.26 -8.04
N TRP A 740 19.75 26.24 -7.16
CA TRP A 740 20.08 26.03 -5.75
C TRP A 740 18.89 26.42 -4.88
N LYS A 741 18.47 25.50 -4.02
CA LYS A 741 17.38 25.65 -3.06
C LYS A 741 17.95 25.52 -1.65
N VAL A 742 17.53 26.43 -0.79
CA VAL A 742 17.81 26.44 0.65
C VAL A 742 16.48 26.30 1.37
N PHE A 743 16.37 25.28 2.22
CA PHE A 743 15.17 25.10 3.05
C PHE A 743 15.20 26.06 4.24
N VAL A 744 14.03 26.36 4.77
CA VAL A 744 13.86 27.36 5.84
C VAL A 744 12.87 26.85 6.87
N ASP A 745 13.23 26.85 8.15
CA ASP A 745 12.36 26.41 9.24
C ASP A 745 11.04 27.17 9.25
N GLY A 746 9.94 26.43 9.38
CA GLY A 746 8.60 27.00 9.53
C GLY A 746 8.09 27.84 8.35
N ARG A 747 8.77 27.78 7.19
CA ARG A 747 8.44 28.58 6.00
C ARG A 747 8.70 27.85 4.69
N ASN A 748 8.21 28.42 3.59
CA ASN A 748 8.62 28.02 2.24
C ASN A 748 10.14 28.13 2.09
N SER A 749 10.73 27.25 1.28
CA SER A 749 12.13 27.34 0.88
C SER A 749 12.47 28.62 0.11
N ARG A 750 13.75 28.85 -0.10
CA ARG A 750 14.27 29.90 -0.99
C ARG A 750 15.12 29.27 -2.06
N ASN A 751 15.07 29.82 -3.27
CA ASN A 751 15.88 29.29 -4.34
C ASN A 751 16.34 30.38 -5.29
N VAL A 752 17.35 30.03 -6.09
CA VAL A 752 17.86 30.83 -7.20
C VAL A 752 18.30 29.89 -8.32
N SER A 753 18.07 30.30 -9.56
CA SER A 753 18.64 29.64 -10.73
C SER A 753 19.70 30.52 -11.36
N ALA A 754 20.71 29.91 -11.99
CA ALA A 754 21.85 30.59 -12.58
C ALA A 754 22.30 29.88 -13.86
N LEU A 755 22.85 30.67 -14.79
CA LEU A 755 23.38 30.22 -16.09
C LEU A 755 24.72 30.89 -16.36
N TYR A 756 25.52 30.31 -17.27
CA TYR A 756 26.70 30.98 -17.80
C TYR A 756 26.30 32.08 -18.79
N THR A 757 25.70 31.67 -19.90
CA THR A 757 25.10 32.54 -20.93
C THR A 757 23.84 31.88 -21.49
N LEU A 758 23.07 32.60 -22.32
CA LEU A 758 21.91 32.02 -23.01
C LEU A 758 22.31 31.04 -24.12
N SER A 759 23.52 31.20 -24.69
CA SER A 759 24.08 30.32 -25.74
C SER A 759 24.96 29.19 -25.18
N GLY A 760 25.19 29.17 -23.87
CA GLY A 760 26.08 28.21 -23.23
C GLY A 760 27.56 28.43 -23.54
N GLN A 761 28.31 27.34 -23.55
CA GLN A 761 29.78 27.31 -23.69
C GLN A 761 30.24 26.50 -24.91
N GLY A 762 29.39 26.40 -25.93
CA GLY A 762 29.69 25.72 -27.18
C GLY A 762 29.97 24.24 -26.98
N GLY A 763 31.03 23.72 -27.59
CA GLY A 763 31.41 22.31 -27.49
C GLY A 763 32.25 21.94 -26.26
N ASN A 764 32.34 22.80 -25.24
CA ASN A 764 33.05 22.47 -24.01
C ASN A 764 32.09 21.79 -23.02
N HIS A 765 32.27 20.49 -22.77
CA HIS A 765 31.39 19.72 -21.88
C HIS A 765 31.82 19.74 -20.40
N ASP A 766 32.90 20.43 -20.03
CA ASP A 766 33.26 20.63 -18.61
C ASP A 766 32.21 21.53 -17.93
N PHE A 767 31.34 20.95 -17.11
CA PHE A 767 30.27 21.66 -16.41
C PHE A 767 30.79 22.81 -15.52
N PHE A 768 32.01 22.67 -15.00
CA PHE A 768 32.64 23.62 -14.09
C PHE A 768 33.64 24.56 -14.79
N ALA A 769 33.62 24.65 -16.12
CA ALA A 769 34.52 25.52 -16.88
C ALA A 769 34.32 27.01 -16.57
N ASN A 770 33.07 27.45 -16.38
CA ASN A 770 32.70 28.86 -16.25
C ASN A 770 31.88 29.16 -14.99
N GLU A 771 31.94 30.42 -14.54
CA GLU A 771 31.07 30.88 -13.44
C GLU A 771 29.63 31.08 -13.92
N LEU A 772 28.66 30.73 -13.07
CA LEU A 772 27.23 30.89 -13.33
C LEU A 772 26.68 32.08 -12.56
N SER A 773 25.63 32.72 -13.05
CA SER A 773 24.99 33.86 -12.41
C SER A 773 23.48 33.88 -12.66
N GLN A 774 22.72 34.40 -11.70
CA GLN A 774 21.27 34.60 -11.84
C GLN A 774 20.90 35.79 -12.75
N TYR A 775 21.90 36.60 -13.10
CA TYR A 775 21.85 37.59 -14.15
C TYR A 775 22.66 37.11 -15.36
N VAL A 776 22.04 37.16 -16.54
CA VAL A 776 22.68 36.80 -17.82
C VAL A 776 22.70 38.01 -18.75
N ASP A 777 23.86 38.28 -19.37
CA ASP A 777 23.98 39.35 -20.36
C ASP A 777 23.31 38.97 -21.68
N LYS A 778 22.69 39.95 -22.36
CA LYS A 778 22.00 39.74 -23.64
C LYS A 778 23.01 39.62 -24.79
N GLU A 779 23.00 38.50 -25.49
CA GLU A 779 23.84 38.26 -26.67
C GLU A 779 23.16 38.73 -27.97
N VAL A 780 23.93 39.09 -29.00
CA VAL A 780 23.40 39.82 -30.18
C VAL A 780 22.66 38.92 -31.18
N ASN A 781 22.99 37.62 -31.28
CA ASN A 781 22.56 36.76 -32.40
C ASN A 781 21.53 35.67 -32.08
N GLU A 782 21.23 35.36 -30.82
CA GLU A 782 20.24 34.31 -30.46
C GLU A 782 19.13 34.77 -29.51
N THR A 783 19.11 36.06 -29.15
CA THR A 783 18.22 36.61 -28.10
C THR A 783 16.77 36.85 -28.52
N LEU A 784 16.40 36.76 -29.81
CA LEU A 784 15.07 37.19 -30.26
C LEU A 784 13.95 36.17 -29.94
N GLY A 785 14.23 34.87 -29.89
CA GLY A 785 13.20 33.83 -29.69
C GLY A 785 12.83 33.57 -28.23
N THR A 786 13.81 33.21 -27.39
CA THR A 786 13.59 32.81 -25.98
C THR A 786 13.30 34.00 -25.07
N THR A 787 14.01 35.13 -25.24
CA THR A 787 13.74 36.35 -24.46
C THR A 787 12.33 36.89 -24.70
N ALA A 788 11.81 36.79 -25.93
CA ALA A 788 10.45 37.20 -26.25
C ALA A 788 9.41 36.33 -25.53
N LEU A 789 9.65 35.03 -25.43
CA LEU A 789 8.79 34.09 -24.73
C LEU A 789 8.77 34.34 -23.21
N PHE A 790 9.92 34.51 -22.57
CA PHE A 790 9.98 34.84 -21.13
C PHE A 790 9.48 36.27 -20.81
N SER A 791 9.43 37.16 -21.81
CA SER A 791 8.83 38.50 -21.66
C SER A 791 7.31 38.46 -21.42
N LEU A 792 6.65 37.31 -21.65
CA LEU A 792 5.23 37.12 -21.34
C LEU A 792 4.95 37.15 -19.83
N VAL A 793 5.94 36.78 -19.00
CA VAL A 793 5.78 36.63 -17.54
C VAL A 793 6.71 37.51 -16.72
N SER A 794 7.70 38.16 -17.34
CA SER A 794 8.67 39.05 -16.67
C SER A 794 9.08 40.23 -17.56
N THR A 795 9.22 41.44 -16.99
CA THR A 795 9.77 42.60 -17.70
C THR A 795 11.31 42.57 -17.76
N LYS A 796 11.94 41.74 -16.93
CA LYS A 796 13.39 41.50 -16.88
C LYS A 796 13.72 40.01 -17.05
N PRO A 797 13.50 39.42 -18.25
CA PRO A 797 13.63 37.99 -18.49
C PRO A 797 15.05 37.42 -18.32
N THR A 798 16.09 38.27 -18.21
CA THR A 798 17.49 37.85 -18.04
C THR A 798 17.99 38.04 -16.60
N THR A 799 17.09 38.24 -15.62
CA THR A 799 17.46 38.49 -14.23
C THR A 799 16.48 37.85 -13.27
N LEU A 800 17.00 37.07 -12.32
CA LEU A 800 16.22 36.57 -11.18
C LEU A 800 16.56 37.33 -9.90
N SER A 801 15.55 37.55 -9.07
CA SER A 801 15.65 38.19 -7.76
C SER A 801 16.15 37.21 -6.70
N VAL A 802 17.07 37.66 -5.85
CA VAL A 802 17.52 36.94 -4.64
C VAL A 802 17.08 37.64 -3.35
N GLU A 803 16.13 38.57 -3.45
CA GLU A 803 15.69 39.36 -2.30
C GLU A 803 14.98 38.51 -1.24
N LYS A 804 14.18 37.52 -1.66
CA LYS A 804 13.52 36.61 -0.72
C LYS A 804 14.52 35.76 0.06
N MET A 805 15.68 35.43 -0.54
CA MET A 805 16.80 34.77 0.14
C MET A 805 17.39 35.67 1.23
N ALA A 806 17.47 36.98 1.00
CA ALA A 806 18.02 37.93 1.96
C ALA A 806 17.06 38.30 3.11
N LYS A 807 15.75 38.08 2.92
CA LYS A 807 14.68 38.43 3.89
C LYS A 807 14.58 37.49 5.09
N VAL A 808 15.10 36.26 5.00
CA VAL A 808 14.93 35.21 6.02
C VAL A 808 16.19 34.37 6.16
N ARG A 809 16.55 33.99 7.39
CA ARG A 809 17.63 33.03 7.68
C ARG A 809 17.13 31.59 7.53
N ALA A 810 18.04 30.62 7.47
CA ALA A 810 17.69 29.20 7.39
C ALA A 810 16.84 28.75 8.60
N ASP A 811 17.09 29.29 9.78
CA ASP A 811 16.32 29.06 11.03
C ASP A 811 14.90 29.67 11.06
N GLY A 812 14.40 30.18 9.92
CA GLY A 812 13.08 30.82 9.83
C GLY A 812 13.01 32.25 10.35
N THR A 813 14.08 32.79 10.95
CA THR A 813 14.11 34.16 11.47
C THR A 813 14.08 35.19 10.34
N LYS A 814 13.14 36.15 10.41
CA LYS A 814 13.10 37.28 9.47
C LYS A 814 14.17 38.31 9.81
N GLU A 815 14.81 38.87 8.80
CA GLU A 815 15.80 39.93 9.00
C GLU A 815 15.10 41.29 9.15
N SER A 816 15.45 42.03 10.21
CA SER A 816 14.89 43.37 10.49
C SER A 816 15.43 44.45 9.55
N SER A 817 16.61 44.23 8.98
CA SER A 817 17.25 45.14 8.02
C SER A 817 17.85 44.30 6.91
N VAL A 818 17.15 44.26 5.78
CA VAL A 818 17.47 43.38 4.65
C VAL A 818 18.56 44.02 3.78
N VAL A 819 19.65 43.30 3.57
CA VAL A 819 20.72 43.68 2.64
C VAL A 819 20.80 42.62 1.55
N THR A 820 20.23 42.95 0.39
CA THR A 820 20.11 42.04 -0.76
C THR A 820 21.20 42.31 -1.80
N PRO A 821 21.90 41.28 -2.31
CA PRO A 821 22.79 41.45 -3.45
C PRO A 821 22.03 41.70 -4.75
N THR A 822 22.57 42.56 -5.60
CA THR A 822 22.03 42.81 -6.94
C THR A 822 22.39 41.69 -7.93
N GLN A 823 23.53 41.03 -7.73
CA GLN A 823 24.00 39.91 -8.53
C GLN A 823 24.83 38.95 -7.66
N VAL A 824 24.73 37.65 -7.96
CA VAL A 824 25.40 36.55 -7.28
C VAL A 824 26.11 35.70 -8.34
N TYR A 825 27.35 35.31 -8.08
CA TYR A 825 28.20 34.52 -8.95
C TYR A 825 28.54 33.22 -8.26
N PHE A 826 28.25 32.09 -8.92
CA PHE A 826 28.64 30.76 -8.52
C PHE A 826 29.95 30.44 -9.24
N VAL A 827 31.07 30.55 -8.52
CA VAL A 827 32.42 30.43 -9.08
C VAL A 827 32.94 29.03 -8.80
N PRO A 828 33.18 28.20 -9.83
CA PRO A 828 33.72 26.86 -9.64
C PRO A 828 34.99 26.87 -8.80
N ARG A 829 35.01 25.99 -7.82
CA ARG A 829 36.13 25.80 -6.89
C ARG A 829 37.32 25.12 -7.59
N PRO A 830 38.57 25.34 -7.14
CA PRO A 830 39.75 24.64 -7.69
C PRO A 830 39.62 23.11 -7.68
N GLU A 831 38.84 22.57 -6.76
CA GLU A 831 38.57 21.14 -6.59
C GLU A 831 37.81 20.54 -7.79
N VAL A 832 36.99 21.33 -8.50
CA VAL A 832 36.16 20.86 -9.62
C VAL A 832 36.45 21.58 -10.95
N LYS A 833 37.07 22.76 -10.90
CA LYS A 833 37.30 23.59 -12.09
C LYS A 833 38.35 22.97 -13.00
N GLY A 834 37.95 22.59 -14.23
CA GLY A 834 38.83 21.92 -15.17
C GLY A 834 39.15 20.48 -14.79
N LEU A 835 38.37 19.89 -13.87
CA LEU A 835 38.49 18.48 -13.48
C LEU A 835 38.04 17.57 -14.63
N PHE A 836 37.04 18.01 -15.38
CA PHE A 836 36.33 17.21 -16.35
C PHE A 836 36.75 17.45 -17.79
N SER A 837 36.42 16.49 -18.65
CA SER A 837 36.74 16.54 -20.07
C SER A 837 35.94 17.62 -20.78
N SER A 838 36.60 18.41 -21.63
CA SER A 838 35.89 19.31 -22.53
C SER A 838 35.26 18.60 -23.72
N ALA A 839 35.59 17.32 -23.98
CA ALA A 839 35.08 16.56 -25.12
C ALA A 839 33.64 16.09 -24.90
N SER A 840 32.89 15.79 -25.96
CA SER A 840 31.49 15.36 -25.84
C SER A 840 31.34 14.06 -25.05
N HIS A 841 30.49 14.11 -24.02
CA HIS A 841 30.03 13.02 -23.16
C HIS A 841 28.82 13.51 -22.34
N ASP A 842 28.19 12.62 -21.56
CA ASP A 842 27.12 12.97 -20.64
C ASP A 842 27.69 13.51 -19.32
N PHE A 843 27.49 14.80 -19.06
CA PHE A 843 28.03 15.49 -17.89
C PHE A 843 27.55 14.91 -16.55
N ARG A 844 26.46 14.12 -16.55
CA ARG A 844 25.94 13.52 -15.32
C ARG A 844 26.90 12.47 -14.75
N ASP A 845 27.63 11.76 -15.61
CA ASP A 845 28.66 10.80 -15.19
C ASP A 845 29.80 11.48 -14.41
N ASP A 846 30.18 12.68 -14.87
CA ASP A 846 31.16 13.51 -14.18
C ASP A 846 30.65 13.96 -12.81
N LEU A 847 29.40 14.41 -12.72
CA LEU A 847 28.82 14.90 -11.47
C LEU A 847 28.64 13.78 -10.44
N GLU A 848 28.14 12.62 -10.85
CA GLU A 848 27.96 11.42 -10.01
C GLU A 848 29.30 10.89 -9.48
N SER A 849 30.44 11.22 -10.13
CA SER A 849 31.77 10.85 -9.64
C SER A 849 32.30 11.70 -8.47
N LEU A 850 31.61 12.79 -8.11
CA LEU A 850 32.05 13.70 -7.05
C LEU A 850 31.65 13.17 -5.67
N PRO A 851 32.61 12.96 -4.74
CA PRO A 851 32.30 12.42 -3.42
C PRO A 851 31.57 13.45 -2.55
N GLU A 852 30.80 12.95 -1.58
CA GLU A 852 30.25 13.74 -0.48
C GLU A 852 31.34 14.62 0.18
N GLY A 853 30.96 15.82 0.60
CA GLY A 853 31.88 16.77 1.25
C GLY A 853 32.69 17.62 0.26
N THR A 854 32.59 17.40 -1.05
CA THR A 854 33.29 18.20 -2.06
C THR A 854 32.79 19.66 -2.08
N PRO A 855 33.68 20.66 -1.95
CA PRO A 855 33.31 22.07 -2.13
C PRO A 855 33.27 22.41 -3.62
N ILE A 856 32.11 22.80 -4.13
CA ILE A 856 31.85 22.90 -5.58
C ILE A 856 31.84 24.35 -6.09
N TYR A 857 31.28 25.29 -5.32
CA TYR A 857 31.17 26.68 -5.71
C TYR A 857 31.51 27.62 -4.57
N ASP A 858 32.37 28.61 -4.84
CA ASP A 858 32.42 29.83 -4.04
C ASP A 858 31.37 30.81 -4.56
N VAL A 859 30.49 31.26 -3.66
CA VAL A 859 29.43 32.21 -3.98
C VAL A 859 29.95 33.62 -3.72
N TYR A 860 30.01 34.46 -4.76
CA TYR A 860 30.35 35.88 -4.65
C TYR A 860 29.12 36.74 -4.90
N ALA A 861 29.03 37.91 -4.28
CA ALA A 861 27.90 38.80 -4.51
C ALA A 861 28.27 40.29 -4.47
N THR A 862 27.58 41.10 -5.27
CA THR A 862 27.75 42.55 -5.34
C THR A 862 26.44 43.29 -5.06
N SER A 863 26.54 44.54 -4.60
CA SER A 863 25.42 45.49 -4.48
C SER A 863 25.44 46.52 -5.62
N GLU A 864 26.41 46.44 -6.52
CA GLU A 864 26.55 47.36 -7.63
C GLU A 864 25.39 47.19 -8.61
N LYS A 865 24.76 48.30 -9.02
CA LYS A 865 23.60 48.27 -9.92
C LYS A 865 24.00 47.69 -11.28
N ILE A 866 23.14 46.83 -11.82
CA ILE A 866 23.29 46.30 -13.17
C ILE A 866 23.09 47.44 -14.17
N ARG A 867 24.16 47.75 -14.92
CA ARG A 867 24.17 48.75 -16.00
C ARG A 867 24.51 48.06 -17.30
N THR A 868 23.70 48.30 -18.32
CA THR A 868 23.92 47.83 -19.69
C THR A 868 24.17 49.02 -20.61
N SER A 869 24.85 48.76 -21.72
CA SER A 869 25.13 49.75 -22.77
C SER A 869 25.04 49.06 -24.11
N ILE A 870 24.51 49.78 -25.11
CA ILE A 870 24.53 49.34 -26.52
C ILE A 870 25.95 49.34 -27.10
N PHE A 871 26.86 50.13 -26.52
CA PHE A 871 28.27 50.15 -26.88
C PHE A 871 29.02 49.03 -26.15
N PRO A 872 29.64 48.07 -26.86
CA PRO A 872 30.28 46.89 -26.26
C PRO A 872 31.38 47.24 -25.24
N TYR A 873 32.14 48.30 -25.49
CA TYR A 873 33.21 48.75 -24.59
C TYR A 873 32.67 49.12 -23.20
N PHE A 874 31.64 49.98 -23.15
CA PHE A 874 31.03 50.40 -21.88
C PHE A 874 30.29 49.25 -21.21
N HIS A 875 29.65 48.38 -21.99
CA HIS A 875 28.99 47.18 -21.48
C HIS A 875 29.98 46.28 -20.73
N LYS A 876 31.10 45.92 -21.38
CA LYS A 876 32.18 45.12 -20.77
C LYS A 876 32.80 45.81 -19.56
N LYS A 877 32.98 47.14 -19.62
CA LYS A 877 33.49 47.93 -18.48
C LYS A 877 32.56 47.87 -17.27
N TYR A 878 31.25 47.99 -17.47
CA TYR A 878 30.26 47.89 -16.39
C TYR A 878 30.19 46.47 -15.83
N ALA A 879 30.21 45.44 -16.68
CA ALA A 879 30.23 44.05 -16.23
C ALA A 879 31.50 43.76 -15.38
N LYS A 880 32.67 44.21 -15.85
CA LYS A 880 33.93 44.07 -15.12
C LYS A 880 33.91 44.79 -13.77
N SER A 881 33.44 46.04 -13.73
CA SER A 881 33.29 46.81 -12.47
C SER A 881 32.44 46.05 -11.45
N ARG A 882 31.28 45.52 -11.88
CA ARG A 882 30.40 44.72 -11.01
C ARG A 882 31.06 43.46 -10.49
N ARG A 883 31.78 42.74 -11.36
CA ARG A 883 32.47 41.51 -10.96
C ARG A 883 33.63 41.81 -10.00
N ASP A 884 34.39 42.87 -10.26
CA ASP A 884 35.50 43.33 -9.43
C ASP A 884 35.01 43.84 -8.05
N SER A 885 33.74 44.30 -7.93
CA SER A 885 33.13 44.72 -6.66
C SER A 885 32.48 43.59 -5.85
N ALA A 886 32.37 42.38 -6.42
CA ALA A 886 31.76 41.24 -5.75
C ALA A 886 32.64 40.70 -4.61
N LYS A 887 32.03 40.39 -3.47
CA LYS A 887 32.69 39.80 -2.29
C LYS A 887 32.25 38.36 -2.11
N LYS A 888 33.15 37.49 -1.66
CA LYS A 888 32.79 36.12 -1.27
C LYS A 888 31.77 36.15 -0.13
N VAL A 889 30.67 35.44 -0.31
CA VAL A 889 29.56 35.30 0.62
C VAL A 889 29.60 33.94 1.31
N GLY A 890 30.05 32.90 0.63
CA GLY A 890 30.20 31.58 1.23
C GLY A 890 30.65 30.53 0.21
N THR A 891 30.58 29.28 0.62
CA THR A 891 30.93 28.10 -0.18
C THR A 891 29.78 27.10 -0.12
N ILE A 892 29.37 26.58 -1.28
CA ILE A 892 28.44 25.45 -1.36
C ILE A 892 29.27 24.17 -1.33
N ARG A 893 28.94 23.27 -0.42
CA ARG A 893 29.56 21.96 -0.24
C ARG A 893 28.51 20.86 -0.37
N LEU A 894 28.89 19.77 -1.01
CA LEU A 894 28.05 18.57 -1.09
C LEU A 894 27.87 17.93 0.29
N SER A 895 26.63 17.55 0.61
CA SER A 895 26.26 16.74 1.77
C SER A 895 25.74 15.36 1.37
N SER A 896 25.74 15.06 0.06
CA SER A 896 25.55 13.74 -0.53
C SER A 896 26.35 13.66 -1.85
N GLU A 897 26.47 12.47 -2.41
CA GLU A 897 26.84 12.32 -3.82
C GLU A 897 25.72 12.85 -4.73
N PHE A 898 26.05 13.12 -5.99
CA PHE A 898 25.05 13.45 -7.00
C PHE A 898 24.34 12.18 -7.48
N ILE A 899 23.02 12.26 -7.68
CA ILE A 899 22.23 11.20 -8.32
C ILE A 899 21.38 11.78 -9.46
N SER A 900 21.11 10.94 -10.46
CA SER A 900 20.14 11.23 -11.53
C SER A 900 18.82 10.52 -11.25
N SER A 901 17.72 11.27 -11.18
CA SER A 901 16.42 10.73 -10.79
C SER A 901 15.24 11.38 -11.52
N ALA A 902 14.12 10.67 -11.63
CA ALA A 902 12.89 11.21 -12.22
C ALA A 902 12.34 12.40 -11.43
N PHE A 903 12.50 12.40 -10.10
CA PHE A 903 12.18 13.56 -9.27
C PHE A 903 13.12 14.73 -9.56
N GLY A 904 14.40 14.49 -9.81
CA GLY A 904 15.30 15.53 -10.29
C GLY A 904 14.91 16.11 -11.64
N ASP A 905 14.38 15.27 -12.53
CA ASP A 905 14.03 15.65 -13.90
C ASP A 905 12.70 16.39 -14.01
N GLY A 906 11.68 16.00 -13.23
CA GLY A 906 10.35 16.59 -13.27
C GLY A 906 9.86 17.11 -11.91
N GLY A 907 10.06 16.31 -10.86
CA GLY A 907 9.39 16.44 -9.56
C GLY A 907 9.81 17.61 -8.68
N VAL A 908 11.09 17.96 -8.59
CA VAL A 908 11.54 19.09 -7.77
C VAL A 908 11.18 20.42 -8.43
N PHE A 909 10.71 21.38 -7.64
CA PHE A 909 10.29 22.69 -8.14
C PHE A 909 11.18 23.84 -7.67
N PHE A 910 11.60 24.66 -8.63
CA PHE A 910 12.35 25.89 -8.40
C PHE A 910 11.57 27.06 -8.99
N ASN A 911 11.22 28.03 -8.14
CA ASN A 911 10.48 29.21 -8.56
C ASN A 911 11.43 30.25 -9.18
N HIS A 912 11.05 30.81 -10.34
CA HIS A 912 11.69 31.98 -10.91
C HIS A 912 11.23 33.25 -10.22
N GLN A 913 12.03 33.70 -9.26
CA GLN A 913 11.78 34.93 -8.52
C GLN A 913 11.92 36.14 -9.43
N ARG A 914 10.80 36.79 -9.76
CA ARG A 914 10.83 37.97 -10.63
C ARG A 914 11.33 39.19 -9.86
N VAL A 915 11.90 40.14 -10.59
CA VAL A 915 12.36 41.42 -10.00
C VAL A 915 11.17 42.33 -9.67
N GLU A 916 10.04 42.09 -10.34
CA GLU A 916 8.77 42.79 -10.21
C GLU A 916 7.99 42.38 -8.96
N ASP A 917 8.32 41.21 -8.39
CA ASP A 917 7.69 40.70 -7.16
C ASP A 917 8.37 41.24 -5.88
N GLN A 918 9.33 42.16 -6.02
CA GLN A 918 10.12 42.77 -4.94
C GLN A 918 9.36 43.85 -4.19
#